data_AF-A0A849S3Q3-F1
#
_entry.id   AF-A0A849S3Q3-F1
#
_cell.length_a   1.000
_cell.length_b   1.000
_cell.length_c   1.000
_cell.angle_alpha   90.00
_cell.angle_beta   90.00
_cell.angle_gamma   90.00
#
_symmetry.space_group_name_H-M   'P 1'
#
loop_
_entity.id
_entity.type
_entity.pdbx_description
1 polymer ?
#
loop_
_entity_poly.entity_id
_entity_poly.type
_entity_poly.pdbx_seq_one_letter_code
_entity_poly.pdbx_strand_id
1 'polypeptide(L)'
;MTLSAKSVLLALVLGIIATPLWAANLIDKPVIHNPVFPLLDENGVHVLKSGLPYSTQKSCGGSTCHDYNKISHGFHFEQGREEAEDDYGKKRGDNIPVFGRLGMSSLAGPGYFGGYNCVQGSQTGILAKKANADGVNFGDWGAAGFLKACSSCHLGGGWEEKDRNGNRYDLMPDDKIAANDGDYYERDSTSATGLKRWDWKASGVREIDCLGCHIDFSSLTKFPSSNLGKNDGSDKTSDAYTHWGMLQDSQFIQKGFFRYSNSAMLEFLNLRPDLPAGLQLLTVDRTITPKTTAPNYTLNLNEQGQPKLLWNKDAFDANGNVAMPMYYFPNNDNCMMCHLASAGINRISSGKANGSRRGFYGFGVESEQKLNPDGSRVNDFKDDVHKGKVWVHDNGVSREIQNCNACHAKDYYKQANDPVPLSPDHQFLKGNGDSDVRHDLANMDEPLACAFCHDTAKNPALPATGQLTAAAAHLQLWKTRGFMQGYPATALNKVVDVHFKTIACQTCHINKIGYNNAAGGVLHYRNKLDFDGVMRTVPYKPYNRYYAQDVVSGRILSRYETQSVLLRKTDAAGKAYGTIIDPADGTTELGKVSLNAQGQLGDPGDYASYKGLQKAYNNYLVKKGYSKPDVRLIYTETNEYYFNHETRPAIEAVPCGDCHAKRDDGSYNPAVWDQGLFGTKKLITLATLPDRKLVDEGVFVLAKPYLHIDDKGNIVENAAEVLEFTKTTNPSMSLFSAETIRETGGSLKIATAAQAAKFTRITEAAASKLSTSLKSPEWLVFSNVVGHESLRNLAIIMPNIAATASVAENTRIQVQTRAATDVDLKQAKKTGIKKLATDIYTISVKDSQHVVQKVLRNGDVVIKLPYTGTQANANKVSVVYTTNGKTWAKLAAANKLYFAPSATASGGFVAFKATAAQYPKLMGGFALAE
;
A
#
# COMPACT_ATOMS: atom_id res chain seq x y z
N MET A 1 27.79 -28.80 -68.80
CA MET A 1 27.46 -27.45 -68.33
C MET A 1 27.91 -27.32 -66.90
N THR A 2 29.02 -26.61 -66.71
CA THR A 2 29.71 -26.37 -65.44
C THR A 2 29.02 -25.23 -64.69
N LEU A 3 28.22 -25.57 -63.68
CA LEU A 3 27.73 -24.59 -62.70
C LEU A 3 28.84 -24.33 -61.67
N SER A 4 29.25 -23.06 -61.59
CA SER A 4 30.40 -22.64 -60.78
C SER A 4 30.10 -22.68 -59.28
N ALA A 5 31.14 -22.97 -58.48
CA ALA A 5 31.12 -22.98 -57.02
C ALA A 5 30.67 -21.65 -56.36
N LYS A 6 30.52 -20.55 -57.13
CA LYS A 6 30.01 -19.26 -56.61
C LYS A 6 28.49 -19.25 -56.37
N SER A 7 27.73 -20.16 -56.98
CA SER A 7 26.27 -20.21 -56.80
C SER A 7 25.82 -20.98 -55.55
N VAL A 8 26.66 -21.86 -55.01
CA VAL A 8 26.36 -22.61 -53.77
C VAL A 8 26.74 -21.80 -52.52
N LEU A 9 27.76 -20.93 -52.62
CA LEU A 9 28.16 -20.10 -51.48
C LEU A 9 27.17 -18.95 -51.18
N LEU A 10 26.44 -18.46 -52.19
CA LEU A 10 25.44 -17.41 -51.98
C LEU A 10 24.13 -17.96 -51.37
N ALA A 11 23.82 -19.24 -51.58
CA ALA A 11 22.66 -19.90 -50.96
C ALA A 11 22.91 -20.34 -49.50
N LEU A 12 24.17 -20.56 -49.11
CA LEU A 12 24.52 -20.87 -47.71
C LEU A 12 24.80 -19.63 -46.85
N VAL A 13 25.09 -18.46 -47.45
CA VAL A 13 25.33 -17.20 -46.70
C VAL A 13 24.04 -16.37 -46.51
N LEU A 14 22.96 -16.67 -47.24
CA LEU A 14 21.64 -16.06 -47.06
C LEU A 14 20.67 -16.87 -46.16
N GLY A 15 21.13 -18.00 -45.60
CA GLY A 15 20.38 -18.86 -44.67
C GLY A 15 20.60 -18.56 -43.18
N ILE A 16 21.38 -17.54 -42.84
CA ILE A 16 21.49 -16.99 -41.48
C ILE A 16 21.06 -15.52 -41.52
N ILE A 17 19.89 -15.26 -42.09
CA ILE A 17 19.09 -14.16 -41.56
C ILE A 17 18.60 -14.70 -40.23
N ALA A 18 19.33 -14.38 -39.16
CA ALA A 18 18.77 -14.44 -37.82
C ALA A 18 17.42 -13.73 -37.89
N THR A 19 16.33 -14.50 -37.95
CA THR A 19 15.02 -13.98 -37.54
C THR A 19 15.28 -13.32 -36.20
N PRO A 20 14.97 -12.02 -36.03
CA PRO A 20 15.24 -11.37 -34.77
C PRO A 20 14.60 -12.23 -33.69
N LEU A 21 15.43 -12.75 -32.78
CA LEU A 21 15.07 -13.25 -31.46
C LEU A 21 14.48 -12.08 -30.65
N TRP A 22 13.37 -11.53 -31.13
CA TRP A 22 12.72 -10.35 -30.57
C TRP A 22 11.21 -10.52 -30.75
N ALA A 23 10.69 -11.66 -30.26
CA ALA A 23 9.35 -11.61 -29.70
C ALA A 23 9.47 -10.74 -28.43
N ALA A 24 9.00 -9.49 -28.50
CA ALA A 24 8.88 -8.64 -27.32
C ALA A 24 8.09 -9.41 -26.24
N ASN A 25 8.53 -9.30 -24.98
CA ASN A 25 7.82 -9.83 -23.81
C ASN A 25 7.76 -11.37 -23.62
N LEU A 26 8.77 -12.12 -24.08
CA LEU A 26 8.91 -13.55 -23.73
C LEU A 26 8.93 -13.82 -22.21
N ILE A 27 9.44 -12.88 -21.42
CA ILE A 27 9.53 -12.95 -19.95
C ILE A 27 8.17 -12.84 -19.25
N ASP A 28 7.13 -12.39 -19.96
CA ASP A 28 5.76 -12.29 -19.46
C ASP A 28 4.93 -13.56 -19.72
N LYS A 29 5.53 -14.58 -20.33
CA LYS A 29 4.88 -15.88 -20.57
C LYS A 29 5.32 -16.92 -19.53
N PRO A 30 4.47 -17.90 -19.20
CA PRO A 30 4.89 -18.99 -18.34
C PRO A 30 6.01 -19.80 -19.01
N VAL A 31 6.99 -20.19 -18.22
CA VAL A 31 8.06 -21.12 -18.60
C VAL A 31 8.11 -22.26 -17.60
N ILE A 32 8.56 -23.44 -18.01
CA ILE A 32 8.81 -24.51 -17.04
C ILE A 32 9.92 -24.03 -16.09
N HIS A 33 9.61 -23.99 -14.79
CA HIS A 33 10.56 -23.65 -13.75
C HIS A 33 11.78 -24.56 -13.84
N ASN A 34 12.98 -23.97 -13.88
CA ASN A 34 14.25 -24.68 -14.00
C ASN A 34 15.20 -24.19 -12.88
N PRO A 35 15.68 -25.08 -11.99
CA PRO A 35 15.50 -26.53 -11.99
C PRO A 35 14.08 -26.98 -11.61
N VAL A 36 13.71 -28.19 -12.01
CA VAL A 36 12.60 -28.92 -11.37
C VAL A 36 12.94 -29.16 -9.90
N PHE A 37 11.93 -29.24 -9.03
CA PHE A 37 12.16 -29.24 -7.58
C PHE A 37 11.22 -30.21 -6.84
N PRO A 38 11.61 -30.73 -5.66
CA PRO A 38 10.74 -31.57 -4.85
C PRO A 38 9.69 -30.71 -4.12
N LEU A 39 8.51 -31.28 -3.90
CA LEU A 39 7.53 -30.69 -2.98
C LEU A 39 7.70 -31.32 -1.59
N LEU A 40 7.98 -30.48 -0.60
CA LEU A 40 8.24 -30.85 0.78
C LEU A 40 7.17 -30.28 1.70
N ASP A 41 6.83 -30.99 2.78
CA ASP A 41 6.04 -30.44 3.88
C ASP A 41 6.87 -29.55 4.81
N GLU A 42 6.24 -28.99 5.85
CA GLU A 42 6.87 -28.08 6.81
C GLU A 42 8.06 -28.70 7.57
N ASN A 43 8.10 -30.03 7.68
CA ASN A 43 9.20 -30.77 8.32
C ASN A 43 10.32 -31.10 7.32
N GLY A 44 10.20 -30.68 6.06
CA GLY A 44 11.15 -30.99 4.99
C GLY A 44 11.01 -32.42 4.46
N VAL A 45 9.90 -33.12 4.75
CA VAL A 45 9.64 -34.46 4.23
C VAL A 45 8.88 -34.36 2.92
N HIS A 46 9.26 -35.17 1.94
CA HIS A 46 8.60 -35.20 0.64
C HIS A 46 7.09 -35.50 0.78
N VAL A 47 6.25 -34.75 0.08
CA VAL A 47 4.78 -34.83 0.22
C VAL A 47 4.20 -36.20 -0.14
N LEU A 48 4.81 -36.91 -1.11
CA LEU A 48 4.43 -38.30 -1.44
C LEU A 48 4.63 -39.28 -0.28
N LYS A 49 5.51 -38.97 0.67
CA LYS A 49 5.80 -39.79 1.84
C LYS A 49 4.94 -39.39 3.03
N SER A 50 4.77 -38.09 3.28
CA SER A 50 4.05 -37.61 4.45
C SER A 50 2.54 -37.52 4.26
N GLY A 51 2.06 -37.30 3.03
CA GLY A 51 0.66 -37.01 2.74
C GLY A 51 0.19 -35.64 3.27
N LEU A 52 1.10 -34.84 3.81
CA LEU A 52 0.84 -33.52 4.37
C LEU A 52 0.84 -32.43 3.30
N PRO A 53 0.28 -31.24 3.57
CA PRO A 53 0.36 -30.09 2.68
C PRO A 53 1.81 -29.67 2.42
N TYR A 54 2.07 -29.14 1.23
CA TYR A 54 3.39 -28.62 0.90
C TYR A 54 3.67 -27.31 1.65
N SER A 55 4.93 -27.11 2.01
CA SER A 55 5.50 -25.88 2.57
C SER A 55 6.23 -25.12 1.47
N THR A 56 5.85 -23.86 1.26
CA THR A 56 6.57 -22.95 0.37
C THR A 56 7.98 -22.71 0.88
N GLN A 57 8.15 -22.50 2.20
CA GLN A 57 9.45 -22.24 2.80
C GLN A 57 10.41 -23.41 2.57
N LYS A 58 9.95 -24.65 2.73
CA LYS A 58 10.81 -25.83 2.54
C LYS A 58 11.02 -26.20 1.08
N SER A 59 9.97 -26.13 0.25
CA SER A 59 10.06 -26.53 -1.17
C SER A 59 10.84 -25.53 -2.00
N CYS A 60 10.56 -24.24 -1.83
CA CYS A 60 11.17 -23.16 -2.62
C CYS A 60 12.39 -22.53 -1.92
N GLY A 61 12.35 -22.46 -0.58
CA GLY A 61 13.44 -21.86 0.21
C GLY A 61 14.49 -22.83 0.75
N GLY A 62 14.13 -24.10 0.99
CA GLY A 62 14.99 -25.08 1.65
C GLY A 62 16.16 -25.59 0.80
N SER A 63 16.09 -25.43 -0.52
CA SER A 63 17.06 -25.92 -1.51
C SER A 63 18.10 -24.87 -1.93
N THR A 64 18.19 -23.71 -1.24
CA THR A 64 18.97 -22.52 -1.63
C THR A 64 18.54 -21.86 -2.95
N CYS A 65 17.43 -22.30 -3.54
CA CYS A 65 16.90 -21.72 -4.77
C CYS A 65 16.36 -20.31 -4.56
N HIS A 66 15.64 -20.05 -3.47
CA HIS A 66 15.11 -18.72 -3.15
C HIS A 66 15.35 -18.38 -1.67
N ASP A 67 15.77 -17.16 -1.37
CA ASP A 67 15.83 -16.63 -0.01
C ASP A 67 14.41 -16.26 0.46
N TYR A 68 13.73 -17.26 1.03
CA TYR A 68 12.37 -17.11 1.54
C TYR A 68 12.26 -15.97 2.56
N ASN A 69 13.27 -15.80 3.43
CA ASN A 69 13.22 -14.77 4.47
C ASN A 69 13.26 -13.38 3.85
N LYS A 70 14.20 -13.14 2.92
CA LYS A 70 14.28 -11.88 2.17
C LYS A 70 12.99 -11.59 1.41
N ILE A 71 12.42 -12.60 0.75
CA ILE A 71 11.15 -12.48 0.01
C ILE A 71 9.99 -12.15 0.96
N SER A 72 9.92 -12.82 2.12
CA SER A 72 8.84 -12.65 3.11
C SER A 72 8.74 -11.26 3.70
N HIS A 73 9.84 -10.50 3.70
CA HIS A 73 9.87 -9.13 4.17
C HIS A 73 9.34 -8.11 3.13
N GLY A 74 8.93 -8.57 1.95
CA GLY A 74 8.13 -7.81 1.00
C GLY A 74 6.89 -7.20 1.67
N PHE A 75 6.60 -5.92 1.41
CA PHE A 75 5.48 -5.21 2.04
C PHE A 75 4.12 -5.85 1.73
N HIS A 76 3.98 -6.44 0.54
CA HIS A 76 2.75 -7.15 0.18
C HIS A 76 2.47 -8.37 1.05
N PHE A 77 3.49 -8.91 1.75
CA PHE A 77 3.37 -9.98 2.74
C PHE A 77 3.35 -9.43 4.18
N GLU A 78 4.15 -8.41 4.48
CA GLU A 78 4.20 -7.87 5.84
C GLU A 78 2.98 -7.02 6.20
N GLN A 79 2.44 -6.23 5.25
CA GLN A 79 1.27 -5.36 5.41
C GLN A 79 1.23 -4.57 6.75
N GLY A 80 2.39 -4.09 7.18
CA GLY A 80 2.53 -3.33 8.41
C GLY A 80 2.67 -4.16 9.70
N ARG A 81 2.80 -5.50 9.64
CA ARG A 81 3.08 -6.33 10.83
C ARG A 81 4.34 -5.87 11.56
N GLU A 82 5.40 -5.64 10.81
CA GLU A 82 6.70 -5.18 11.33
C GLU A 82 6.70 -3.78 11.93
N GLU A 83 5.59 -3.08 11.71
CA GLU A 83 5.32 -1.70 12.07
C GLU A 83 4.36 -1.64 13.24
N ALA A 84 3.82 -2.79 13.63
CA ALA A 84 2.74 -2.86 14.55
C ALA A 84 3.21 -2.63 15.98
N GLU A 85 2.53 -1.75 16.68
CA GLU A 85 2.74 -1.44 18.08
C GLU A 85 1.42 -0.96 18.70
N ASP A 86 1.18 -1.29 19.97
CA ASP A 86 -0.10 -1.01 20.66
C ASP A 86 -0.44 0.49 20.78
N ASP A 87 0.56 1.36 20.59
CA ASP A 87 0.43 2.82 20.59
C ASP A 87 0.59 3.45 19.20
N TYR A 88 0.58 2.64 18.13
CA TYR A 88 0.84 3.07 16.76
C TYR A 88 -0.04 4.26 16.36
N GLY A 89 -1.36 4.12 16.49
CA GLY A 89 -2.30 5.17 16.11
C GLY A 89 -2.35 6.34 17.09
N LYS A 90 -1.97 6.13 18.36
CA LYS A 90 -1.85 7.22 19.36
C LYS A 90 -0.76 8.21 18.95
N LYS A 91 0.32 7.73 18.34
CA LYS A 91 1.42 8.57 17.84
C LYS A 91 1.05 9.34 16.56
N ARG A 92 0.08 8.84 15.78
CA ARG A 92 -0.16 9.21 14.36
C ARG A 92 -1.51 9.88 14.03
N GLY A 93 -2.45 9.99 14.96
CA GLY A 93 -3.77 10.57 14.65
C GLY A 93 -3.76 12.06 14.25
N ASP A 94 -4.62 12.44 13.29
CA ASP A 94 -4.85 13.81 12.82
C ASP A 94 -5.39 14.74 13.90
N ASN A 95 -5.01 16.02 13.91
CA ASN A 95 -5.58 17.00 14.84
C ASN A 95 -6.92 17.52 14.29
N ILE A 96 -8.01 17.31 15.03
CA ILE A 96 -9.30 17.94 14.78
C ILE A 96 -9.29 19.34 15.42
N PRO A 97 -9.62 20.40 14.66
CA PRO A 97 -9.86 21.72 15.24
C PRO A 97 -10.87 21.64 16.39
N VAL A 98 -10.64 22.39 17.48
CA VAL A 98 -11.50 22.45 18.69
C VAL A 98 -11.42 21.22 19.62
N PHE A 99 -11.23 20.00 19.09
CA PHE A 99 -11.34 18.76 19.89
C PHE A 99 -10.03 17.99 20.13
N GLY A 100 -8.92 18.39 19.49
CA GLY A 100 -7.65 17.67 19.61
C GLY A 100 -7.55 16.50 18.63
N ARG A 101 -6.66 15.51 18.85
CA ARG A 101 -6.41 14.45 17.86
C ARG A 101 -7.63 13.54 17.65
N LEU A 102 -7.93 13.18 16.40
CA LEU A 102 -8.84 12.11 15.94
C LEU A 102 -8.44 10.72 16.48
N GLY A 103 -7.42 10.63 17.31
CA GLY A 103 -7.43 9.71 18.45
C GLY A 103 -7.56 8.23 18.07
N MET A 104 -7.05 7.84 16.90
CA MET A 104 -7.03 6.46 16.38
C MET A 104 -6.10 5.54 17.19
N SER A 105 -6.01 5.76 18.50
CA SER A 105 -5.26 5.03 19.52
C SER A 105 -5.56 3.53 19.61
N SER A 106 -6.62 3.08 18.94
CA SER A 106 -6.99 1.68 18.77
C SER A 106 -6.24 1.01 17.62
N LEU A 107 -5.71 1.78 16.66
CA LEU A 107 -4.91 1.23 15.58
C LEU A 107 -3.55 0.78 16.10
N ALA A 108 -3.18 -0.42 15.67
CA ALA A 108 -1.98 -1.12 16.07
C ALA A 108 -0.95 -1.22 14.95
N GLY A 109 -1.19 -0.70 13.74
CA GLY A 109 -0.22 -0.76 12.63
C GLY A 109 -0.56 0.20 11.48
N PRO A 110 0.31 0.33 10.46
CA PRO A 110 0.10 1.20 9.29
C PRO A 110 -0.70 0.56 8.15
N GLY A 111 -0.57 -0.76 7.97
CA GLY A 111 -1.14 -1.48 6.84
C GLY A 111 -2.41 -2.24 7.20
N TYR A 112 -2.79 -3.21 6.37
CA TYR A 112 -3.99 -4.02 6.62
C TYR A 112 -3.98 -4.65 8.01
N PHE A 113 -2.82 -5.07 8.51
CA PHE A 113 -2.71 -5.67 9.85
C PHE A 113 -2.66 -4.60 10.94
N GLY A 114 -3.82 -4.35 11.56
CA GLY A 114 -3.97 -3.43 12.69
C GLY A 114 -4.02 -1.96 12.33
N GLY A 115 -3.82 -1.61 11.07
CA GLY A 115 -4.06 -0.27 10.55
C GLY A 115 -5.46 -0.10 10.01
N TYR A 116 -5.66 1.10 9.47
CA TYR A 116 -6.90 1.45 8.83
C TYR A 116 -6.93 0.85 7.43
N ASN A 117 -8.01 0.19 7.07
CA ASN A 117 -8.19 -0.24 5.68
C ASN A 117 -9.27 0.61 4.99
N CYS A 118 -8.99 0.94 3.73
CA CYS A 118 -9.92 1.66 2.86
C CYS A 118 -11.25 0.91 2.62
N VAL A 119 -11.43 -0.31 3.14
CA VAL A 119 -12.60 -1.17 2.87
C VAL A 119 -13.67 -1.17 3.96
N GLN A 120 -13.40 -0.70 5.18
CA GLN A 120 -14.30 -0.92 6.32
C GLN A 120 -15.41 0.13 6.58
N GLY A 121 -15.70 1.02 5.63
CA GLY A 121 -16.78 2.02 5.78
C GLY A 121 -16.67 2.85 7.08
N SER A 122 -17.79 3.35 7.60
CA SER A 122 -17.86 4.10 8.87
C SER A 122 -17.68 3.24 10.13
N GLN A 123 -17.54 1.91 9.98
CA GLN A 123 -17.44 0.98 11.09
C GLN A 123 -16.17 0.11 10.96
N THR A 124 -15.05 0.70 11.39
CA THR A 124 -13.73 0.06 11.31
C THR A 124 -13.62 -1.12 12.26
N GLY A 125 -13.19 -2.27 11.73
CA GLY A 125 -12.73 -3.39 12.52
C GLY A 125 -11.36 -3.09 13.12
N ILE A 126 -11.19 -3.44 14.40
CA ILE A 126 -10.03 -3.11 15.20
C ILE A 126 -9.31 -4.41 15.57
N LEU A 127 -8.03 -4.50 15.20
CA LEU A 127 -7.18 -5.59 15.68
C LEU A 127 -6.88 -5.40 17.16
N ALA A 128 -6.97 -6.46 17.95
CA ALA A 128 -6.65 -6.44 19.36
C ALA A 128 -5.17 -6.08 19.59
N LYS A 129 -4.92 -5.35 20.67
CA LYS A 129 -3.57 -5.03 21.14
C LYS A 129 -2.85 -6.30 21.59
N LYS A 130 -1.53 -6.28 21.73
CA LYS A 130 -0.79 -7.39 22.37
C LYS A 130 -1.13 -7.50 23.84
N ALA A 131 -1.35 -6.38 24.53
CA ALA A 131 -1.74 -6.39 25.94
C ALA A 131 -3.17 -5.87 26.11
N ASN A 132 -4.10 -6.76 26.47
CA ASN A 132 -5.49 -6.42 26.78
C ASN A 132 -5.82 -6.79 28.23
N ALA A 133 -6.47 -5.89 28.95
CA ALA A 133 -6.86 -6.15 30.33
C ALA A 133 -7.87 -7.30 30.46
N ASP A 134 -8.85 -7.36 29.54
CA ASP A 134 -9.96 -8.31 29.54
C ASP A 134 -10.66 -8.36 28.17
N GLY A 135 -11.72 -9.17 28.04
CA GLY A 135 -12.56 -9.26 26.84
C GLY A 135 -13.35 -7.99 26.50
N VAL A 136 -13.53 -7.08 27.46
CA VAL A 136 -14.21 -5.79 27.29
C VAL A 136 -13.31 -4.80 26.56
N ASN A 137 -12.00 -4.87 26.81
CA ASN A 137 -10.95 -4.04 26.21
C ASN A 137 -10.29 -4.66 24.98
N PHE A 138 -10.59 -5.93 24.69
CA PHE A 138 -10.10 -6.62 23.49
C PHE A 138 -10.60 -5.95 22.19
N GLY A 139 -9.85 -6.05 21.09
CA GLY A 139 -10.27 -5.57 19.77
C GLY A 139 -11.44 -6.36 19.18
N ASP A 140 -11.83 -6.09 17.94
CA ASP A 140 -12.82 -6.91 17.21
C ASP A 140 -12.29 -8.31 16.90
N TRP A 141 -10.99 -8.40 16.60
CA TRP A 141 -10.30 -9.65 16.23
C TRP A 141 -8.94 -9.74 16.91
N GLY A 142 -8.53 -10.97 17.25
CA GLY A 142 -7.11 -11.28 17.36
C GLY A 142 -6.51 -11.62 15.99
N ALA A 143 -5.27 -12.09 15.96
CA ALA A 143 -4.57 -12.41 14.73
C ALA A 143 -5.24 -13.53 13.91
N ALA A 144 -5.72 -14.60 14.56
CA ALA A 144 -6.35 -15.73 13.86
C ALA A 144 -7.73 -15.36 13.28
N GLY A 145 -8.51 -14.55 13.99
CA GLY A 145 -9.79 -14.02 13.56
C GLY A 145 -9.60 -13.03 12.41
N PHE A 146 -8.56 -12.22 12.48
CA PHE A 146 -8.17 -11.33 11.38
C PHE A 146 -7.80 -12.14 10.13
N LEU A 147 -7.01 -13.21 10.26
CA LEU A 147 -6.68 -14.16 9.18
C LEU A 147 -7.93 -14.75 8.54
N LYS A 148 -8.84 -15.30 9.35
CA LYS A 148 -10.13 -15.81 8.84
C LYS A 148 -10.96 -14.77 8.10
N ALA A 149 -10.90 -13.51 8.53
CA ALA A 149 -11.70 -12.43 7.95
C ALA A 149 -11.05 -11.77 6.73
N CYS A 150 -9.72 -11.76 6.64
CA CYS A 150 -8.96 -10.89 5.72
C CYS A 150 -7.95 -11.64 4.83
N SER A 151 -7.68 -12.93 5.02
CA SER A 151 -6.69 -13.64 4.20
C SER A 151 -7.05 -13.80 2.73
N SER A 152 -8.33 -13.67 2.34
CA SER A 152 -8.69 -13.59 0.92
C SER A 152 -8.11 -12.35 0.22
N CYS A 153 -7.67 -11.35 1.01
CA CYS A 153 -7.07 -10.11 0.54
C CYS A 153 -5.53 -10.14 0.58
N HIS A 154 -4.92 -11.28 0.95
CA HIS A 154 -3.49 -11.38 1.25
C HIS A 154 -2.90 -12.74 0.82
N LEU A 155 -1.60 -12.79 0.52
CA LEU A 155 -0.96 -13.98 -0.07
C LEU A 155 -0.05 -14.73 0.90
N GLY A 156 -0.42 -14.82 2.17
CA GLY A 156 0.37 -15.53 3.17
C GLY A 156 1.64 -14.80 3.57
N GLY A 157 2.40 -15.39 4.48
CA GLY A 157 3.58 -14.75 5.07
C GLY A 157 3.21 -13.58 5.99
N GLY A 158 4.22 -12.86 6.46
CA GLY A 158 4.07 -11.72 7.37
C GLY A 158 3.15 -12.03 8.55
N TRP A 159 2.04 -11.31 8.68
CA TRP A 159 1.07 -11.46 9.78
C TRP A 159 0.25 -12.75 9.75
N GLU A 160 0.34 -13.54 8.67
CA GLU A 160 -0.27 -14.86 8.59
C GLU A 160 0.67 -15.99 9.04
N GLU A 161 1.94 -15.66 9.25
CA GLU A 161 3.00 -16.58 9.65
C GLU A 161 3.59 -16.26 11.03
N LYS A 162 3.79 -14.98 11.30
CA LYS A 162 4.54 -14.48 12.46
C LYS A 162 3.72 -13.51 13.29
N ASP A 163 3.92 -13.56 14.60
CA ASP A 163 3.40 -12.59 15.55
C ASP A 163 4.07 -11.21 15.38
N ARG A 164 3.59 -10.19 16.12
CA ARG A 164 4.15 -8.83 16.05
C ARG A 164 5.60 -8.72 16.53
N ASN A 165 6.14 -9.75 17.18
CA ASN A 165 7.55 -9.84 17.60
C ASN A 165 8.40 -10.66 16.60
N GLY A 166 7.82 -11.13 15.49
CA GLY A 166 8.52 -11.92 14.49
C GLY A 166 8.65 -13.41 14.81
N ASN A 167 7.99 -13.91 15.87
CA ASN A 167 7.97 -15.35 16.16
C ASN A 167 6.90 -16.04 15.32
N ARG A 168 7.21 -17.19 14.74
CA ARG A 168 6.21 -18.02 14.04
C ARG A 168 5.16 -18.51 15.05
N TYR A 169 3.88 -18.29 14.77
CA TYR A 169 2.81 -18.48 15.77
C TYR A 169 2.74 -19.90 16.35
N ASP A 170 2.90 -20.91 15.49
CA ASP A 170 2.81 -22.34 15.83
C ASP A 170 4.07 -22.88 16.55
N LEU A 171 5.15 -22.08 16.61
CA LEU A 171 6.39 -22.41 17.32
C LEU A 171 6.51 -21.72 18.68
N MET A 172 5.59 -20.81 19.01
CA MET A 172 5.64 -20.09 20.29
C MET A 172 5.36 -21.02 21.47
N PRO A 173 6.24 -21.08 22.49
CA PRO A 173 6.00 -21.90 23.68
C PRO A 173 4.80 -21.41 24.48
N ASP A 174 4.00 -22.35 24.99
CA ASP A 174 2.71 -22.03 25.61
C ASP A 174 2.84 -21.22 26.90
N ASP A 175 3.96 -21.35 27.61
CA ASP A 175 4.31 -20.63 28.84
C ASP A 175 4.82 -19.20 28.59
N LYS A 176 5.08 -18.84 27.32
CA LYS A 176 5.51 -17.50 26.90
C LYS A 176 4.38 -16.64 26.35
N ILE A 177 3.19 -17.21 26.19
CA ILE A 177 2.02 -16.50 25.69
C ILE A 177 1.30 -15.83 26.86
N ALA A 178 1.21 -14.49 26.82
CA ALA A 178 0.52 -13.73 27.83
C ALA A 178 -1.01 -13.93 27.73
N ALA A 179 -1.70 -13.80 28.87
CA ALA A 179 -3.16 -13.84 28.89
C ALA A 179 -3.75 -12.68 28.08
N ASN A 180 -4.82 -12.97 27.32
CA ASN A 180 -5.52 -12.01 26.46
C ASN A 180 -4.64 -11.34 25.40
N ASP A 181 -3.52 -11.97 25.02
CA ASP A 181 -2.66 -11.45 23.95
C ASP A 181 -3.39 -11.49 22.60
N GLY A 182 -3.53 -10.35 21.94
CA GLY A 182 -4.23 -10.24 20.65
C GLY A 182 -3.61 -11.05 19.53
N ASP A 183 -2.36 -11.50 19.66
CA ASP A 183 -1.71 -12.39 18.70
C ASP A 183 -2.14 -13.87 18.91
N TYR A 184 -2.67 -14.22 20.09
CA TYR A 184 -2.92 -15.61 20.50
C TYR A 184 -4.34 -15.88 21.03
N TYR A 185 -5.17 -14.85 21.21
CA TYR A 185 -6.55 -14.95 21.69
C TYR A 185 -7.53 -14.40 20.67
N GLU A 186 -8.77 -14.87 20.73
CA GLU A 186 -9.88 -14.43 19.89
C GLU A 186 -11.13 -14.19 20.71
N ARG A 187 -12.07 -13.41 20.17
CA ARG A 187 -13.43 -13.32 20.71
C ARG A 187 -14.14 -14.67 20.55
N ASP A 188 -14.74 -15.14 21.63
CA ASP A 188 -15.53 -16.36 21.64
C ASP A 188 -16.69 -16.21 22.63
N SER A 189 -17.92 -16.15 22.11
CA SER A 189 -19.14 -16.00 22.92
C SER A 189 -19.45 -17.21 23.80
N THR A 190 -18.82 -18.36 23.55
CA THR A 190 -18.97 -19.58 24.36
C THR A 190 -17.99 -19.61 25.53
N SER A 191 -16.96 -18.75 25.53
CA SER A 191 -16.01 -18.63 26.62
C SER A 191 -16.59 -17.81 27.77
N ALA A 192 -16.33 -18.24 29.01
CA ALA A 192 -16.74 -17.52 30.22
C ALA A 192 -16.16 -16.09 30.31
N THR A 193 -14.99 -15.85 29.72
CA THR A 193 -14.34 -14.52 29.68
C THR A 193 -14.69 -13.74 28.42
N GLY A 194 -15.46 -14.33 27.49
CA GLY A 194 -15.67 -13.81 26.14
C GLY A 194 -14.46 -13.94 25.21
N LEU A 195 -13.34 -14.51 25.68
CA LEU A 195 -12.12 -14.73 24.93
C LEU A 195 -11.65 -16.18 25.00
N LYS A 196 -11.09 -16.69 23.91
CA LYS A 196 -10.50 -18.04 23.85
C LYS A 196 -9.13 -17.98 23.19
N ARG A 197 -8.19 -18.75 23.73
CA ARG A 197 -6.86 -18.94 23.12
C ARG A 197 -6.98 -19.74 21.82
N TRP A 198 -6.34 -19.26 20.76
CA TRP A 198 -6.27 -19.96 19.48
C TRP A 198 -5.20 -21.05 19.51
N ASP A 199 -5.50 -22.20 18.89
CA ASP A 199 -4.57 -23.32 18.78
C ASP A 199 -3.78 -23.24 17.46
N TRP A 200 -2.67 -22.50 17.51
CA TRP A 200 -1.76 -22.35 16.38
C TRP A 200 -1.04 -23.65 16.01
N LYS A 201 -0.80 -24.56 16.96
CA LYS A 201 -0.13 -25.85 16.67
C LYS A 201 -1.01 -26.76 15.82
N ALA A 202 -2.31 -26.79 16.13
CA ALA A 202 -3.28 -27.57 15.36
C ALA A 202 -3.57 -26.94 13.98
N SER A 203 -3.80 -25.63 13.94
CA SER A 203 -4.12 -24.91 12.69
C SER A 203 -2.93 -24.74 11.74
N GLY A 204 -1.71 -24.68 12.32
CA GLY A 204 -0.50 -24.21 11.64
C GLY A 204 -0.60 -22.74 11.25
N VAL A 205 0.32 -22.32 10.39
CA VAL A 205 0.36 -20.95 9.85
C VAL A 205 0.20 -20.96 8.34
N ARG A 206 0.00 -19.78 7.74
CA ARG A 206 -0.01 -19.65 6.28
C ARG A 206 1.29 -18.97 5.82
N GLU A 207 2.19 -19.79 5.29
CA GLU A 207 3.40 -19.36 4.57
C GLU A 207 3.03 -18.56 3.30
N ILE A 208 4.00 -17.88 2.69
CA ILE A 208 3.79 -17.15 1.43
C ILE A 208 3.25 -18.09 0.35
N ASP A 209 2.19 -17.65 -0.33
CA ASP A 209 1.62 -18.34 -1.49
C ASP A 209 2.23 -17.79 -2.79
N CYS A 210 3.47 -18.21 -3.10
CA CYS A 210 4.17 -17.78 -4.31
C CYS A 210 3.38 -18.11 -5.59
N LEU A 211 2.61 -19.21 -5.58
CA LEU A 211 1.87 -19.68 -6.74
C LEU A 211 0.73 -18.73 -7.13
N GLY A 212 0.17 -18.00 -6.17
CA GLY A 212 -0.81 -16.93 -6.45
C GLY A 212 -0.27 -15.85 -7.41
N CYS A 213 1.04 -15.60 -7.41
CA CYS A 213 1.69 -14.62 -8.29
C CYS A 213 2.35 -15.25 -9.52
N HIS A 214 2.90 -16.46 -9.37
CA HIS A 214 3.74 -17.07 -10.38
C HIS A 214 3.00 -18.07 -11.29
N ILE A 215 1.70 -18.32 -11.09
CA ILE A 215 0.93 -19.23 -11.95
C ILE A 215 0.05 -18.47 -12.94
N ASP A 216 -0.06 -19.03 -14.14
CA ASP A 216 -1.08 -18.61 -15.11
C ASP A 216 -2.46 -19.11 -14.70
N PHE A 217 -3.32 -18.21 -14.24
CA PHE A 217 -4.69 -18.56 -13.88
C PHE A 217 -5.50 -19.13 -15.04
N SER A 218 -5.10 -18.89 -16.30
CA SER A 218 -5.73 -19.53 -17.46
C SER A 218 -5.49 -21.04 -17.55
N SER A 219 -4.45 -21.54 -16.86
CA SER A 219 -4.10 -22.97 -16.78
C SER A 219 -4.89 -23.74 -15.71
N LEU A 220 -5.71 -23.06 -14.90
CA LEU A 220 -6.50 -23.73 -13.88
C LEU A 220 -7.65 -24.52 -14.50
N THR A 221 -7.80 -25.77 -14.08
CA THR A 221 -8.83 -26.68 -14.58
C THR A 221 -9.44 -27.53 -13.46
N LYS A 222 -10.68 -27.96 -13.67
CA LYS A 222 -11.32 -28.99 -12.82
C LYS A 222 -11.02 -30.36 -13.39
N PHE A 223 -10.28 -31.16 -12.64
CA PHE A 223 -10.00 -32.55 -12.98
C PHE A 223 -11.16 -33.46 -12.57
N PRO A 224 -11.45 -34.54 -13.33
CA PRO A 224 -12.49 -35.50 -12.97
C PRO A 224 -12.34 -36.08 -11.54
N SER A 225 -11.10 -36.32 -11.11
CA SER A 225 -10.73 -36.77 -9.76
C SER A 225 -11.22 -35.86 -8.64
N SER A 226 -11.34 -34.55 -8.89
CA SER A 226 -11.82 -33.58 -7.90
C SER A 226 -13.32 -33.68 -7.60
N ASN A 227 -14.11 -34.36 -8.47
CA ASN A 227 -15.56 -34.48 -8.35
C ASN A 227 -16.31 -33.12 -8.24
N LEU A 228 -15.79 -32.08 -8.91
CA LEU A 228 -16.32 -30.71 -8.86
C LEU A 228 -17.10 -30.28 -10.10
N GLY A 229 -17.38 -31.23 -11.00
CA GLY A 229 -18.01 -30.94 -12.29
C GLY A 229 -17.02 -30.62 -13.41
N LYS A 230 -17.56 -30.18 -14.56
CA LYS A 230 -16.85 -29.95 -15.82
C LYS A 230 -16.26 -28.56 -15.91
N ASN A 231 -15.04 -28.46 -16.46
CA ASN A 231 -14.35 -27.18 -16.62
C ASN A 231 -14.98 -26.26 -17.68
N ASP A 232 -15.73 -26.83 -18.64
CA ASP A 232 -16.37 -26.10 -19.74
C ASP A 232 -17.62 -25.30 -19.34
N GLY A 233 -18.02 -25.34 -18.06
CA GLY A 233 -19.19 -24.65 -17.53
C GLY A 233 -20.53 -25.25 -17.97
N SER A 234 -20.54 -26.35 -18.73
CA SER A 234 -21.76 -26.97 -19.27
C SER A 234 -22.70 -27.52 -18.19
N ASP A 235 -22.17 -27.78 -17.00
CA ASP A 235 -22.92 -28.26 -15.83
C ASP A 235 -23.31 -27.15 -14.85
N LYS A 236 -23.08 -25.88 -15.21
CA LYS A 236 -23.42 -24.68 -14.43
C LYS A 236 -22.74 -24.60 -13.06
N THR A 237 -21.72 -25.43 -12.79
CA THR A 237 -20.86 -25.29 -11.62
C THR A 237 -19.83 -24.17 -11.84
N SER A 238 -19.30 -23.58 -10.77
CA SER A 238 -18.30 -22.51 -10.85
C SER A 238 -17.02 -22.94 -11.60
N ASP A 239 -16.23 -21.99 -12.09
CA ASP A 239 -14.96 -22.28 -12.76
C ASP A 239 -13.86 -22.72 -11.77
N ALA A 240 -12.75 -23.27 -12.30
CA ALA A 240 -11.64 -23.77 -11.48
C ALA A 240 -11.02 -22.69 -10.56
N TYR A 241 -10.93 -21.45 -11.03
CA TYR A 241 -10.39 -20.33 -10.25
C TYR A 241 -11.27 -20.02 -9.02
N THR A 242 -12.59 -19.99 -9.20
CA THR A 242 -13.55 -19.81 -8.10
C THR A 242 -13.46 -20.96 -7.10
N HIS A 243 -13.36 -22.19 -7.59
CA HIS A 243 -13.23 -23.36 -6.72
C HIS A 243 -11.94 -23.38 -5.91
N TRP A 244 -10.81 -22.95 -6.49
CA TRP A 244 -9.58 -22.72 -5.76
C TRP A 244 -9.80 -21.73 -4.61
N GLY A 245 -10.41 -20.57 -4.89
CA GLY A 245 -10.76 -19.57 -3.86
C GLY A 245 -11.66 -20.15 -2.77
N MET A 246 -12.68 -20.95 -3.13
CA MET A 246 -13.55 -21.61 -2.16
C MET A 246 -12.81 -22.61 -1.27
N LEU A 247 -11.92 -23.41 -1.85
CA LEU A 247 -11.13 -24.38 -1.12
C LEU A 247 -10.16 -23.68 -0.15
N GLN A 248 -9.42 -22.69 -0.64
CA GLN A 248 -8.44 -21.94 0.14
C GLN A 248 -9.11 -21.10 1.24
N ASP A 249 -10.05 -20.22 0.87
CA ASP A 249 -10.61 -19.21 1.77
C ASP A 249 -11.68 -19.79 2.70
N SER A 250 -12.67 -20.51 2.14
CA SER A 250 -13.81 -21.00 2.94
C SER A 250 -13.55 -22.35 3.60
N GLN A 251 -12.91 -23.28 2.91
CA GLN A 251 -12.78 -24.65 3.44
C GLN A 251 -11.52 -24.83 4.29
N PHE A 252 -10.42 -24.16 3.97
CA PHE A 252 -9.22 -24.18 4.80
C PHE A 252 -9.18 -23.02 5.79
N ILE A 253 -9.10 -21.78 5.31
CA ILE A 253 -8.82 -20.62 6.18
C ILE A 253 -9.95 -20.37 7.19
N GLN A 254 -11.19 -20.15 6.74
CA GLN A 254 -12.31 -19.85 7.65
C GLN A 254 -12.56 -20.97 8.68
N LYS A 255 -12.26 -22.22 8.33
CA LYS A 255 -12.38 -23.39 9.23
C LYS A 255 -11.15 -23.60 10.13
N GLY A 256 -10.08 -22.81 9.97
CA GLY A 256 -8.90 -22.86 10.83
C GLY A 256 -7.81 -23.86 10.39
N PHE A 257 -7.81 -24.32 9.15
CA PHE A 257 -6.76 -25.20 8.59
C PHE A 257 -5.70 -24.37 7.82
N PHE A 258 -5.08 -23.40 8.47
CA PHE A 258 -4.22 -22.40 7.82
C PHE A 258 -3.07 -23.02 7.02
N ARG A 259 -2.41 -24.06 7.55
CA ARG A 259 -1.32 -24.81 6.90
C ARG A 259 -1.68 -25.37 5.51
N TYR A 260 -2.95 -25.71 5.30
CA TYR A 260 -3.39 -26.39 4.07
C TYR A 260 -3.66 -25.41 2.91
N SER A 261 -3.80 -24.13 3.23
CA SER A 261 -4.26 -23.08 2.30
C SER A 261 -3.45 -23.03 1.01
N ASN A 262 -2.12 -23.04 1.05
CA ASN A 262 -1.28 -22.90 -0.14
C ASN A 262 -1.41 -24.12 -1.07
N SER A 263 -1.63 -25.31 -0.52
CA SER A 263 -1.84 -26.53 -1.31
C SER A 263 -3.13 -26.51 -2.15
N ALA A 264 -4.06 -25.61 -1.87
CA ALA A 264 -5.34 -25.54 -2.59
C ALA A 264 -5.17 -25.32 -4.10
N MET A 265 -4.20 -24.49 -4.53
CA MET A 265 -3.97 -24.20 -5.95
C MET A 265 -3.54 -25.45 -6.73
N LEU A 266 -2.78 -26.34 -6.08
CA LEU A 266 -2.20 -27.53 -6.70
C LEU A 266 -3.26 -28.56 -7.12
N GLU A 267 -4.47 -28.48 -6.58
CA GLU A 267 -5.58 -29.30 -7.08
C GLU A 267 -6.03 -28.88 -8.48
N PHE A 268 -5.95 -27.60 -8.79
CA PHE A 268 -6.52 -27.00 -10.01
C PHE A 268 -5.48 -26.70 -11.07
N LEU A 269 -4.20 -26.55 -10.70
CA LEU A 269 -3.12 -26.26 -11.62
C LEU A 269 -2.90 -27.42 -12.60
N ASN A 270 -3.05 -27.15 -13.90
CA ASN A 270 -2.67 -28.09 -14.94
C ASN A 270 -1.18 -27.94 -15.30
N LEU A 271 -0.37 -28.91 -14.90
CA LEU A 271 1.06 -28.93 -15.20
C LEU A 271 1.37 -29.17 -16.68
N ARG A 272 0.45 -29.80 -17.41
CA ARG A 272 0.60 -30.22 -18.81
C ARG A 272 -0.61 -29.82 -19.65
N PRO A 273 -0.81 -28.51 -19.89
CA PRO A 273 -1.92 -28.02 -20.72
C PRO A 273 -1.82 -28.49 -22.18
N ASP A 274 -0.65 -28.98 -22.61
CA ASP A 274 -0.42 -29.62 -23.90
C ASP A 274 -1.03 -31.02 -24.01
N LEU A 275 -1.38 -31.67 -22.89
CA LEU A 275 -2.04 -32.97 -22.87
C LEU A 275 -3.57 -32.81 -22.76
N PRO A 276 -4.38 -33.56 -23.54
CA PRO A 276 -5.85 -33.47 -23.47
C PRO A 276 -6.44 -33.74 -22.09
N ALA A 277 -5.84 -34.64 -21.31
CA ALA A 277 -6.27 -34.97 -19.96
C ALA A 277 -5.70 -34.01 -18.89
N GLY A 278 -4.70 -33.19 -19.25
CA GLY A 278 -3.89 -32.45 -18.30
C GLY A 278 -3.08 -33.34 -17.36
N LEU A 279 -2.43 -32.72 -16.38
CA LEU A 279 -1.73 -33.42 -15.29
C LEU A 279 -1.95 -32.67 -13.96
N GLN A 280 -2.65 -33.34 -13.04
CA GLN A 280 -2.99 -32.83 -11.71
C GLN A 280 -1.92 -33.23 -10.68
N LEU A 281 -1.67 -32.39 -9.66
CA LEU A 281 -0.75 -32.67 -8.56
C LEU A 281 -1.40 -33.37 -7.36
N LEU A 282 -2.59 -32.95 -6.94
CA LEU A 282 -3.28 -33.53 -5.79
C LEU A 282 -4.79 -33.43 -5.92
N THR A 283 -5.51 -34.20 -5.11
CA THR A 283 -6.95 -34.04 -4.85
C THR A 283 -7.20 -33.92 -3.34
N VAL A 284 -8.08 -33.01 -2.91
CA VAL A 284 -8.51 -32.96 -1.49
C VAL A 284 -9.77 -33.80 -1.29
N ASP A 285 -9.71 -34.75 -0.36
CA ASP A 285 -10.81 -35.67 -0.05
C ASP A 285 -12.03 -34.90 0.50
N ARG A 286 -13.20 -35.17 -0.09
CA ARG A 286 -14.44 -34.45 0.23
C ARG A 286 -15.67 -35.30 -0.03
N THR A 287 -16.74 -34.96 0.67
CA THR A 287 -18.09 -35.44 0.38
C THR A 287 -18.90 -34.31 -0.27
N ILE A 288 -19.33 -34.53 -1.51
CA ILE A 288 -20.16 -33.58 -2.27
C ILE A 288 -21.61 -33.68 -1.80
N THR A 289 -22.26 -32.53 -1.59
CA THR A 289 -23.69 -32.46 -1.32
C THR A 289 -24.46 -32.56 -2.65
N PRO A 290 -25.32 -33.56 -2.87
CA PRO A 290 -26.05 -33.70 -4.13
C PRO A 290 -27.00 -32.52 -4.42
N LYS A 291 -27.24 -32.25 -5.71
CA LYS A 291 -28.30 -31.38 -6.23
C LYS A 291 -28.21 -29.89 -5.86
N THR A 292 -27.00 -29.35 -5.63
CA THR A 292 -26.79 -27.90 -5.48
C THR A 292 -26.30 -27.29 -6.79
N THR A 293 -26.78 -26.09 -7.14
CA THR A 293 -26.36 -25.33 -8.33
C THR A 293 -24.93 -24.79 -8.22
N ALA A 294 -24.38 -24.74 -7.02
CA ALA A 294 -22.99 -24.41 -6.72
C ALA A 294 -22.33 -25.57 -5.97
N PRO A 295 -21.00 -25.74 -6.05
CA PRO A 295 -20.28 -26.79 -5.33
C PRO A 295 -20.40 -26.61 -3.81
N ASN A 296 -21.26 -27.41 -3.17
CA ASN A 296 -21.36 -27.49 -1.73
C ASN A 296 -20.73 -28.82 -1.28
N TYR A 297 -19.68 -28.75 -0.47
CA TYR A 297 -18.96 -29.95 -0.02
C TYR A 297 -18.38 -29.77 1.38
N THR A 298 -18.22 -30.91 2.05
CA THR A 298 -17.56 -31.02 3.34
C THR A 298 -16.27 -31.79 3.16
N LEU A 299 -15.17 -31.27 3.70
CA LEU A 299 -13.88 -31.94 3.69
C LEU A 299 -13.95 -33.21 4.55
N ASN A 300 -13.40 -34.30 4.05
CA ASN A 300 -13.23 -35.52 4.82
C ASN A 300 -11.94 -35.39 5.64
N LEU A 301 -12.06 -35.44 6.96
CA LEU A 301 -10.93 -35.26 7.88
C LEU A 301 -10.31 -36.62 8.26
N ASN A 302 -9.02 -36.61 8.60
CA ASN A 302 -8.31 -37.74 9.19
C ASN A 302 -8.63 -37.87 10.70
N GLU A 303 -8.04 -38.88 11.35
CA GLU A 303 -8.24 -39.15 12.78
C GLU A 303 -7.76 -38.01 13.69
N GLN A 304 -6.84 -37.18 13.19
CA GLN A 304 -6.33 -35.99 13.86
C GLN A 304 -7.19 -34.74 13.58
N GLY A 305 -8.33 -34.89 12.89
CA GLY A 305 -9.23 -33.79 12.54
C GLY A 305 -8.69 -32.86 11.45
N GLN A 306 -7.76 -33.32 10.61
CA GLN A 306 -7.13 -32.52 9.56
C GLN A 306 -7.59 -32.96 8.15
N PRO A 307 -7.60 -32.06 7.14
CA PRO A 307 -7.94 -32.41 5.77
C PRO A 307 -7.03 -33.50 5.18
N LYS A 308 -7.60 -34.41 4.39
CA LYS A 308 -6.83 -35.45 3.67
C LYS A 308 -6.46 -34.99 2.25
N LEU A 309 -5.15 -34.99 1.96
CA LEU A 309 -4.61 -34.71 0.62
C LEU A 309 -4.18 -36.01 -0.05
N LEU A 310 -4.61 -36.20 -1.29
CA LEU A 310 -4.29 -37.36 -2.13
C LEU A 310 -3.35 -36.92 -3.25
N TRP A 311 -2.05 -37.13 -3.07
CA TRP A 311 -1.03 -36.71 -4.04
C TRP A 311 -0.92 -37.67 -5.23
N ASN A 312 -0.83 -37.10 -6.44
CA ASN A 312 -0.62 -37.84 -7.68
C ASN A 312 0.87 -38.13 -7.91
N LYS A 313 1.27 -39.40 -7.82
CA LYS A 313 2.66 -39.82 -8.04
C LYS A 313 3.15 -39.55 -9.45
N ASP A 314 2.27 -39.59 -10.46
CA ASP A 314 2.64 -39.42 -11.87
C ASP A 314 3.00 -37.96 -12.21
N ALA A 315 2.71 -37.02 -11.30
CA ALA A 315 3.12 -35.62 -11.44
C ALA A 315 4.59 -35.36 -11.06
N PHE A 316 5.29 -36.37 -10.54
CA PHE A 316 6.67 -36.29 -10.09
C PHE A 316 7.58 -37.14 -10.99
N ASP A 317 8.80 -36.66 -11.25
CA ASP A 317 9.81 -37.43 -11.96
C ASP A 317 10.42 -38.55 -11.09
N ALA A 318 11.34 -39.33 -11.66
CA ALA A 318 12.00 -40.44 -10.96
C ALA A 318 12.81 -40.00 -9.72
N ASN A 319 13.16 -38.72 -9.61
CA ASN A 319 13.85 -38.14 -8.47
C ASN A 319 12.88 -37.49 -7.47
N GLY A 320 11.57 -37.54 -7.73
CA GLY A 320 10.55 -36.90 -6.91
C GLY A 320 10.38 -35.40 -7.18
N ASN A 321 10.83 -34.88 -8.33
CA ASN A 321 10.69 -33.45 -8.65
C ASN A 321 9.46 -33.18 -9.51
N VAL A 322 8.90 -31.97 -9.37
CA VAL A 322 7.82 -31.45 -10.22
C VAL A 322 8.36 -30.48 -11.27
N ALA A 323 7.87 -30.60 -12.51
CA ALA A 323 8.04 -29.61 -13.56
C ALA A 323 6.80 -28.69 -13.60
N MET A 324 6.95 -27.45 -13.15
CA MET A 324 5.82 -26.52 -12.99
C MET A 324 5.95 -25.31 -13.93
N PRO A 325 4.94 -25.02 -14.78
CA PRO A 325 4.93 -23.79 -15.56
C PRO A 325 4.70 -22.58 -14.64
N MET A 326 5.60 -21.61 -14.69
CA MET A 326 5.57 -20.42 -13.85
C MET A 326 5.95 -19.15 -14.64
N TYR A 327 5.36 -18.02 -14.25
CA TYR A 327 5.77 -16.70 -14.68
C TYR A 327 7.06 -16.26 -14.01
N TYR A 328 7.89 -15.54 -14.76
CA TYR A 328 8.98 -14.77 -14.16
C TYR A 328 8.45 -13.52 -13.43
N PHE A 329 7.55 -12.77 -14.09
CA PHE A 329 6.83 -11.64 -13.52
C PHE A 329 5.31 -11.93 -13.51
N PRO A 330 4.59 -11.65 -12.42
CA PRO A 330 3.15 -11.91 -12.33
C PRO A 330 2.39 -11.21 -13.45
N ASN A 331 1.37 -11.84 -14.03
CA ASN A 331 0.55 -11.18 -15.03
C ASN A 331 -0.46 -10.22 -14.36
N ASN A 332 -1.28 -9.54 -15.19
CA ASN A 332 -2.28 -8.61 -14.66
C ASN A 332 -3.33 -9.30 -13.79
N ASP A 333 -3.79 -10.50 -14.16
CA ASP A 333 -4.83 -11.20 -13.41
C ASP A 333 -4.33 -11.61 -12.02
N ASN A 334 -3.04 -11.97 -11.88
CA ASN A 334 -2.40 -12.23 -10.59
C ASN A 334 -2.48 -11.01 -9.67
N CYS A 335 -2.13 -9.82 -10.15
CA CYS A 335 -2.26 -8.58 -9.38
C CYS A 335 -3.75 -8.23 -9.11
N MET A 336 -4.59 -8.35 -10.13
CA MET A 336 -5.99 -7.94 -10.06
C MET A 336 -6.83 -8.81 -9.13
N MET A 337 -6.41 -10.04 -8.84
CA MET A 337 -7.03 -10.88 -7.81
C MET A 337 -7.29 -10.13 -6.49
N CYS A 338 -6.34 -9.30 -6.06
CA CYS A 338 -6.47 -8.49 -4.84
C CYS A 338 -6.87 -7.03 -5.12
N HIS A 339 -6.55 -6.49 -6.31
CA HIS A 339 -6.79 -5.08 -6.65
C HIS A 339 -8.17 -4.78 -7.29
N LEU A 340 -9.08 -5.75 -7.39
CA LEU A 340 -10.47 -5.53 -7.82
C LEU A 340 -11.33 -4.88 -6.70
N ALA A 341 -12.16 -3.89 -7.04
CA ALA A 341 -13.08 -3.18 -6.15
C ALA A 341 -14.15 -4.09 -5.55
N SER A 342 -14.60 -5.09 -6.31
CA SER A 342 -15.44 -6.18 -5.82
C SER A 342 -14.69 -7.32 -5.15
N ALA A 343 -13.35 -7.35 -5.17
CA ALA A 343 -12.57 -8.31 -4.35
C ALA A 343 -12.61 -7.94 -2.85
N GLY A 344 -13.47 -6.99 -2.46
CA GLY A 344 -13.99 -6.96 -1.10
C GLY A 344 -14.52 -8.34 -0.71
N ILE A 345 -13.76 -9.01 0.16
CA ILE A 345 -14.14 -10.14 1.01
C ILE A 345 -14.25 -11.52 0.31
N ASN A 346 -14.18 -11.68 -1.02
CA ASN A 346 -14.16 -13.04 -1.56
C ASN A 346 -13.67 -13.18 -3.01
N ARG A 347 -12.61 -13.98 -3.24
CA ARG A 347 -12.32 -14.59 -4.56
C ARG A 347 -13.50 -15.43 -5.08
N ILE A 348 -14.39 -15.83 -4.17
CA ILE A 348 -15.58 -16.66 -4.38
C ILE A 348 -16.73 -15.91 -5.07
N SER A 349 -16.76 -14.57 -5.06
CA SER A 349 -17.76 -13.78 -5.82
C SER A 349 -17.29 -13.50 -7.25
N SER A 350 -16.79 -14.55 -7.91
CA SER A 350 -16.32 -14.57 -9.30
C SER A 350 -17.41 -14.19 -10.29
N GLY A 351 -17.73 -12.91 -10.36
CA GLY A 351 -18.07 -12.27 -11.60
C GLY A 351 -16.84 -11.52 -12.06
N LYS A 352 -16.04 -12.11 -12.97
CA LYS A 352 -15.16 -11.33 -13.87
C LYS A 352 -15.93 -10.17 -14.55
N ALA A 353 -17.27 -10.22 -14.55
CA ALA A 353 -18.16 -9.32 -15.27
C ALA A 353 -18.57 -8.01 -14.54
N ASN A 354 -18.63 -7.93 -13.20
CA ASN A 354 -19.33 -6.79 -12.54
C ASN A 354 -18.51 -6.03 -11.47
N GLY A 355 -17.26 -6.42 -11.24
CA GLY A 355 -16.38 -5.72 -10.30
C GLY A 355 -15.58 -4.60 -10.90
N SER A 356 -15.74 -3.35 -10.42
CA SER A 356 -14.80 -2.27 -10.72
C SER A 356 -13.37 -2.71 -10.35
N ARG A 357 -12.34 -2.34 -11.11
CA ARG A 357 -10.93 -2.47 -10.69
C ARG A 357 -10.65 -1.29 -9.74
N ARG A 358 -10.14 -1.49 -8.51
CA ARG A 358 -9.98 -0.36 -7.55
C ARG A 358 -8.95 0.65 -8.06
N GLY A 359 -9.37 1.70 -8.76
CA GLY A 359 -8.45 2.78 -9.14
C GLY A 359 -7.32 2.37 -10.09
N PHE A 360 -7.33 1.15 -10.64
CA PHE A 360 -6.36 0.63 -11.60
C PHE A 360 -7.09 0.25 -12.89
N TYR A 361 -7.11 1.18 -13.84
CA TYR A 361 -7.68 0.97 -15.16
C TYR A 361 -6.52 1.26 -16.11
N GLY A 362 -6.01 0.32 -16.92
CA GLY A 362 -6.58 -0.91 -17.43
C GLY A 362 -5.56 -1.69 -18.28
N PHE A 363 -5.44 -2.98 -18.00
CA PHE A 363 -4.57 -3.89 -18.75
C PHE A 363 -5.36 -5.11 -19.28
N GLY A 364 -4.89 -5.70 -20.39
CA GLY A 364 -5.54 -6.79 -21.15
C GLY A 364 -6.34 -6.30 -22.37
N VAL A 365 -6.56 -7.14 -23.39
CA VAL A 365 -7.12 -6.78 -24.73
C VAL A 365 -8.33 -5.84 -24.71
N GLU A 366 -9.17 -5.95 -23.69
CA GLU A 366 -10.34 -5.08 -23.53
C GLU A 366 -10.00 -3.61 -23.35
N SER A 367 -8.81 -3.24 -22.86
CA SER A 367 -8.39 -1.84 -22.67
C SER A 367 -7.71 -1.19 -23.88
N GLU A 368 -7.72 -1.83 -25.06
CA GLU A 368 -7.27 -1.16 -26.30
C GLU A 368 -8.23 -0.04 -26.72
N GLN A 369 -7.68 1.14 -27.03
CA GLN A 369 -8.47 2.28 -27.53
C GLN A 369 -9.18 1.91 -28.83
N LYS A 370 -10.51 2.04 -28.84
CA LYS A 370 -11.31 1.87 -30.05
C LYS A 370 -11.58 3.22 -30.73
N LEU A 371 -11.67 3.18 -32.06
CA LEU A 371 -12.06 4.31 -32.89
C LEU A 371 -13.43 4.03 -33.52
N ASN A 372 -14.26 5.06 -33.62
CA ASN A 372 -15.45 5.10 -34.45
C ASN A 372 -15.05 5.01 -35.94
N PRO A 373 -15.98 4.63 -36.84
CA PRO A 373 -15.71 4.55 -38.28
C PRO A 373 -15.20 5.86 -38.91
N ASP A 374 -15.50 7.01 -38.30
CA ASP A 374 -15.03 8.34 -38.72
C ASP A 374 -13.62 8.69 -38.18
N GLY A 375 -12.97 7.75 -37.49
CA GLY A 375 -11.66 7.94 -36.87
C GLY A 375 -11.68 8.69 -35.54
N SER A 376 -12.85 9.13 -35.06
CA SER A 376 -12.99 9.70 -33.71
C SER A 376 -12.87 8.60 -32.65
N ARG A 377 -12.48 8.94 -31.42
CA ARG A 377 -12.35 7.95 -30.35
C ARG A 377 -13.73 7.53 -29.86
N VAL A 378 -13.93 6.23 -29.66
CA VAL A 378 -15.09 5.76 -28.91
C VAL A 378 -14.95 6.32 -27.50
N ASN A 379 -16.00 6.98 -27.01
CA ASN A 379 -16.06 7.46 -25.63
C ASN A 379 -16.26 6.25 -24.71
N ASP A 380 -15.17 5.58 -24.37
CA ASP A 380 -15.12 4.50 -23.39
C ASP A 380 -14.20 4.86 -22.21
N PHE A 381 -14.60 4.48 -21.00
CA PHE A 381 -13.85 4.74 -19.77
C PHE A 381 -12.75 3.68 -19.55
N LYS A 382 -12.09 3.25 -20.64
CA LYS A 382 -11.09 2.19 -20.61
C LYS A 382 -9.71 2.82 -20.75
N ASP A 383 -8.94 2.77 -19.68
CA ASP A 383 -7.83 3.71 -19.53
C ASP A 383 -6.46 3.05 -19.48
N ASP A 384 -5.48 3.67 -20.13
CA ASP A 384 -4.01 3.60 -19.99
C ASP A 384 -3.43 3.94 -21.36
N VAL A 385 -3.10 5.22 -21.56
CA VAL A 385 -2.53 5.71 -22.83
C VAL A 385 -1.17 5.10 -23.17
N HIS A 386 -0.55 4.32 -22.28
CA HIS A 386 0.74 3.67 -22.49
C HIS A 386 0.62 2.21 -22.91
N LYS A 387 -0.53 1.56 -22.71
CA LYS A 387 -0.69 0.16 -23.09
C LYS A 387 -0.42 -0.07 -24.58
N GLY A 388 0.34 -1.10 -24.88
CA GLY A 388 0.73 -1.46 -26.25
C GLY A 388 1.80 -0.55 -26.86
N LYS A 389 2.24 0.50 -26.15
CA LYS A 389 3.40 1.28 -26.58
C LYS A 389 4.68 0.57 -26.16
N VAL A 390 5.71 0.71 -27.00
CA VAL A 390 7.05 0.27 -26.67
C VAL A 390 7.77 1.39 -25.94
N TRP A 391 8.34 1.08 -24.78
CA TRP A 391 9.25 1.96 -24.06
C TRP A 391 10.65 1.38 -24.02
N VAL A 392 11.64 2.27 -24.12
CA VAL A 392 13.07 1.93 -24.12
C VAL A 392 13.70 2.53 -22.87
N HIS A 393 14.10 1.67 -21.94
CA HIS A 393 14.81 2.09 -20.73
C HIS A 393 16.18 2.67 -21.08
N ASP A 394 16.75 3.49 -20.19
CA ASP A 394 18.08 4.10 -20.34
C ASP A 394 19.22 3.08 -20.57
N ASN A 395 19.01 1.82 -20.19
CA ASN A 395 19.96 0.72 -20.39
C ASN A 395 19.85 0.07 -21.79
N GLY A 396 18.96 0.58 -22.65
CA GLY A 396 18.72 0.11 -24.02
C GLY A 396 17.66 -0.99 -24.17
N VAL A 397 17.11 -1.51 -23.08
CA VAL A 397 16.09 -2.58 -23.13
C VAL A 397 14.75 -1.99 -23.55
N SER A 398 14.18 -2.55 -24.62
CA SER A 398 12.87 -2.15 -25.15
C SER A 398 11.82 -3.20 -24.82
N ARG A 399 10.66 -2.78 -24.29
CA ARG A 399 9.51 -3.66 -24.09
C ARG A 399 8.21 -2.95 -24.37
N GLU A 400 7.22 -3.74 -24.75
CA GLU A 400 5.86 -3.25 -24.88
C GLU A 400 5.20 -3.22 -23.49
N ILE A 401 4.59 -2.10 -23.15
CA ILE A 401 3.89 -1.92 -21.88
C ILE A 401 2.57 -2.71 -21.95
N GLN A 402 2.59 -3.94 -21.42
CA GLN A 402 1.47 -4.88 -21.51
C GLN A 402 0.84 -5.21 -20.15
N ASN A 403 1.59 -5.02 -19.06
CA ASN A 403 1.13 -5.37 -17.73
C ASN A 403 1.69 -4.42 -16.66
N CYS A 404 1.20 -4.59 -15.43
CA CYS A 404 1.56 -3.78 -14.29
C CYS A 404 3.09 -3.72 -14.02
N ASN A 405 3.85 -4.76 -14.38
CA ASN A 405 5.29 -4.83 -14.07
C ASN A 405 6.10 -3.75 -14.77
N ALA A 406 5.63 -3.26 -15.92
CA ALA A 406 6.27 -2.15 -16.62
C ALA A 406 6.43 -0.89 -15.75
N CYS A 407 5.54 -0.71 -14.77
CA CYS A 407 5.55 0.44 -13.85
C CYS A 407 5.76 0.06 -12.38
N HIS A 408 5.57 -1.21 -12.01
CA HIS A 408 5.57 -1.65 -10.61
C HIS A 408 6.70 -2.62 -10.24
N ALA A 409 7.40 -3.21 -11.21
CA ALA A 409 8.51 -4.13 -10.96
C ALA A 409 9.85 -3.49 -11.34
N LYS A 410 10.73 -3.30 -10.34
CA LYS A 410 12.03 -2.66 -10.50
C LYS A 410 12.93 -3.36 -11.52
N ASP A 411 12.91 -4.70 -11.49
CA ASP A 411 13.76 -5.53 -12.35
C ASP A 411 13.12 -5.82 -13.70
N TYR A 412 11.97 -5.20 -14.03
CA TYR A 412 11.29 -5.48 -15.29
C TYR A 412 12.24 -5.23 -16.45
N TYR A 413 12.79 -4.03 -16.62
CA TYR A 413 13.66 -3.71 -17.77
C TYR A 413 15.13 -4.17 -17.66
N LYS A 414 15.45 -5.20 -16.87
CA LYS A 414 16.79 -5.80 -16.84
C LYS A 414 17.21 -6.35 -18.21
N GLN A 415 18.52 -6.44 -18.48
CA GLN A 415 19.00 -7.03 -19.73
C GLN A 415 18.73 -8.54 -19.75
N ALA A 416 18.51 -9.10 -20.95
CA ALA A 416 18.16 -10.52 -21.09
C ALA A 416 19.26 -11.48 -20.58
N ASN A 417 20.52 -11.05 -20.65
CA ASN A 417 21.67 -11.82 -20.21
C ASN A 417 22.10 -11.52 -18.76
N ASP A 418 21.42 -10.58 -18.08
CA ASP A 418 21.67 -10.36 -16.66
C ASP A 418 21.26 -11.62 -15.89
N PRO A 419 22.06 -12.08 -14.92
CA PRO A 419 21.70 -13.21 -14.08
C PRO A 419 20.28 -13.04 -13.55
N VAL A 420 19.47 -14.09 -13.62
CA VAL A 420 18.20 -14.12 -12.91
C VAL A 420 18.53 -14.02 -11.42
N PRO A 421 18.20 -12.91 -10.73
CA PRO A 421 18.30 -12.91 -9.29
C PRO A 421 17.40 -14.04 -8.79
N LEU A 422 17.99 -14.99 -8.08
CA LEU A 422 17.26 -16.05 -7.40
C LEU A 422 16.29 -15.48 -6.36
N SER A 423 16.50 -14.26 -5.89
CA SER A 423 15.63 -13.60 -4.91
C SER A 423 15.50 -12.13 -5.27
N PRO A 424 14.72 -11.83 -6.33
CA PRO A 424 14.47 -10.46 -6.75
C PRO A 424 13.81 -9.68 -5.62
N ASP A 425 13.87 -8.37 -5.70
CA ASP A 425 13.18 -7.51 -4.75
C ASP A 425 11.66 -7.70 -4.87
N HIS A 426 11.03 -8.30 -3.85
CA HIS A 426 9.58 -8.50 -3.76
C HIS A 426 8.84 -7.30 -3.16
N GLN A 427 9.54 -6.17 -3.00
CA GLN A 427 8.92 -4.88 -2.73
C GLN A 427 8.34 -4.30 -4.03
N PHE A 428 7.26 -4.88 -4.53
CA PHE A 428 6.47 -4.29 -5.61
C PHE A 428 6.07 -2.88 -5.21
N LEU A 429 6.40 -1.92 -6.08
CA LEU A 429 6.19 -0.53 -5.75
C LEU A 429 4.70 -0.25 -5.71
N LYS A 430 4.22 0.29 -4.59
CA LYS A 430 2.84 0.73 -4.49
C LYS A 430 2.65 2.02 -5.28
N GLY A 431 1.41 2.28 -5.70
CA GLY A 431 1.05 3.64 -6.13
C GLY A 431 1.40 4.63 -5.01
N ASN A 432 1.92 5.80 -5.37
CA ASN A 432 2.15 6.88 -4.41
C ASN A 432 0.78 7.23 -3.79
N GLY A 433 0.60 6.94 -2.51
CA GLY A 433 -0.63 7.09 -1.76
C GLY A 433 -0.29 7.34 -0.29
N ASP A 434 -1.12 8.12 0.39
CA ASP A 434 -0.78 8.74 1.68
C ASP A 434 -1.32 7.95 2.90
N SER A 435 -1.91 6.78 2.66
CA SER A 435 -2.36 5.86 3.73
C SER A 435 -1.21 5.22 4.49
N ASP A 436 -0.06 5.05 3.85
CA ASP A 436 0.95 4.11 4.31
C ASP A 436 2.30 4.79 4.50
N VAL A 437 2.83 4.64 5.73
CA VAL A 437 4.11 5.17 6.19
C VAL A 437 5.29 4.63 5.40
N ARG A 438 5.15 3.54 4.64
CA ARG A 438 6.15 2.98 3.73
C ARG A 438 6.22 3.73 2.41
N HIS A 439 6.34 5.06 2.47
CA HIS A 439 6.59 5.89 1.29
C HIS A 439 7.91 5.55 0.59
N ASP A 440 8.84 4.87 1.26
CA ASP A 440 10.03 4.27 0.65
C ASP A 440 9.72 3.23 -0.45
N LEU A 441 8.47 2.77 -0.51
CA LEU A 441 7.94 1.80 -1.47
C LEU A 441 6.95 2.41 -2.48
N ALA A 442 6.70 3.71 -2.41
CA ALA A 442 5.92 4.40 -3.45
C ALA A 442 6.67 4.35 -4.79
N ASN A 443 5.94 4.39 -5.90
CA ASN A 443 6.47 4.45 -7.28
C ASN A 443 7.24 5.75 -7.63
N MET A 444 7.97 6.33 -6.67
CA MET A 444 8.67 7.60 -6.80
C MET A 444 10.12 7.48 -7.32
N ASP A 445 10.63 6.27 -7.53
CA ASP A 445 11.94 6.06 -8.13
C ASP A 445 11.88 6.19 -9.66
N GLU A 446 12.87 6.84 -10.27
CA GLU A 446 13.09 6.83 -11.72
C GLU A 446 13.22 5.36 -12.19
N PRO A 447 12.52 4.91 -13.26
CA PRO A 447 11.83 5.69 -14.30
C PRO A 447 10.31 5.89 -14.11
N LEU A 448 9.74 5.66 -12.93
CA LEU A 448 8.33 5.26 -12.76
C LEU A 448 7.32 6.41 -12.62
N ALA A 449 7.69 7.61 -13.08
CA ALA A 449 6.89 8.83 -13.02
C ALA A 449 6.69 9.45 -14.42
N CYS A 450 5.54 10.09 -14.65
CA CYS A 450 5.20 10.71 -15.94
C CYS A 450 6.29 11.67 -16.42
N ALA A 451 6.74 12.58 -15.54
CA ALA A 451 7.77 13.56 -15.88
C ALA A 451 9.11 12.90 -16.21
N PHE A 452 9.48 11.81 -15.55
CA PHE A 452 10.71 11.10 -15.93
C PHE A 452 10.60 10.56 -17.37
N CYS A 453 9.53 9.81 -17.67
CA CYS A 453 9.32 9.22 -19.00
C CYS A 453 9.23 10.26 -20.12
N HIS A 454 8.75 11.47 -19.83
CA HIS A 454 8.51 12.50 -20.85
C HIS A 454 9.57 13.61 -20.90
N ASP A 455 10.34 13.87 -19.85
CA ASP A 455 11.32 14.96 -19.81
C ASP A 455 12.76 14.52 -19.57
N THR A 456 12.97 13.49 -18.75
CA THR A 456 14.32 13.14 -18.23
C THR A 456 14.92 11.90 -18.89
N ALA A 457 14.09 10.93 -19.29
CA ALA A 457 14.54 9.68 -19.87
C ALA A 457 15.45 9.93 -21.10
N LYS A 458 16.46 9.08 -21.30
CA LYS A 458 17.38 9.19 -22.45
C LYS A 458 16.63 9.21 -23.79
N ASN A 459 15.52 8.46 -23.86
CA ASN A 459 14.60 8.44 -24.99
C ASN A 459 13.19 8.80 -24.50
N PRO A 460 12.81 10.08 -24.46
CA PRO A 460 11.50 10.51 -23.96
C PRO A 460 10.34 9.96 -24.78
N ALA A 461 9.24 9.60 -24.10
CA ALA A 461 8.04 9.07 -24.73
C ALA A 461 7.16 10.17 -25.39
N LEU A 462 7.72 10.94 -26.34
CA LEU A 462 7.07 12.10 -26.99
C LEU A 462 7.09 12.08 -28.55
N PRO A 463 6.74 10.97 -29.23
CA PRO A 463 6.92 10.87 -30.69
C PRO A 463 5.95 11.73 -31.52
N ALA A 464 4.75 12.07 -31.00
CA ALA A 464 3.69 12.69 -31.81
C ALA A 464 3.94 14.16 -32.20
N THR A 465 4.84 14.88 -31.50
CA THR A 465 5.13 16.30 -31.76
C THR A 465 6.55 16.56 -32.25
N GLY A 466 7.46 15.57 -32.16
CA GLY A 466 8.88 15.73 -32.45
C GLY A 466 9.65 16.56 -31.41
N GLN A 467 9.02 16.90 -30.28
CA GLN A 467 9.64 17.69 -29.20
C GLN A 467 10.30 16.78 -28.16
N LEU A 468 11.39 17.26 -27.56
CA LEU A 468 12.17 16.50 -26.57
C LEU A 468 11.72 16.71 -25.11
N THR A 469 10.83 17.68 -24.86
CA THR A 469 10.30 17.96 -23.52
C THR A 469 8.79 18.13 -23.55
N ALA A 470 8.12 17.78 -22.45
CA ALA A 470 6.70 17.96 -22.24
C ALA A 470 6.32 19.44 -22.37
N ALA A 471 7.11 20.36 -21.82
CA ALA A 471 6.85 21.79 -21.93
C ALA A 471 6.80 22.27 -23.39
N ALA A 472 7.79 21.87 -24.22
CA ALA A 472 7.82 22.23 -25.63
C ALA A 472 6.67 21.57 -26.42
N ALA A 473 6.37 20.30 -26.13
CA ALA A 473 5.24 19.58 -26.73
C ALA A 473 3.90 20.26 -26.40
N HIS A 474 3.67 20.64 -25.15
CA HIS A 474 2.43 21.30 -24.71
C HIS A 474 2.29 22.70 -25.29
N LEU A 475 3.38 23.48 -25.33
CA LEU A 475 3.38 24.79 -25.98
C LEU A 475 2.92 24.70 -27.43
N GLN A 476 3.45 23.74 -28.19
CA GLN A 476 3.07 23.51 -29.59
C GLN A 476 1.61 23.08 -29.72
N LEU A 477 1.17 22.11 -28.91
CA LEU A 477 -0.21 21.59 -28.95
C LEU A 477 -1.23 22.66 -28.57
N TRP A 478 -0.97 23.45 -27.52
CA TRP A 478 -1.89 24.49 -27.05
C TRP A 478 -1.99 25.65 -28.05
N LYS A 479 -0.89 26.00 -28.73
CA LYS A 479 -0.91 26.93 -29.87
C LYS A 479 -1.79 26.41 -31.01
N THR A 480 -1.52 25.18 -31.44
CA THR A 480 -2.18 24.57 -32.60
C THR A 480 -3.70 24.40 -32.38
N ARG A 481 -4.11 24.21 -31.13
CA ARG A 481 -5.54 24.07 -30.74
C ARG A 481 -6.22 25.39 -30.38
N GLY A 482 -5.55 26.53 -30.51
CA GLY A 482 -6.11 27.85 -30.24
C GLY A 482 -6.26 28.22 -28.76
N PHE A 483 -5.79 27.39 -27.82
CA PHE A 483 -5.81 27.73 -26.38
C PHE A 483 -4.94 28.95 -26.04
N MET A 484 -3.97 29.26 -26.90
CA MET A 484 -3.09 30.42 -26.77
C MET A 484 -3.55 31.65 -27.56
N GLN A 485 -4.75 31.62 -28.16
CA GLN A 485 -5.29 32.77 -28.89
C GLN A 485 -5.44 33.99 -27.96
N GLY A 486 -5.09 35.18 -28.44
CA GLY A 486 -5.16 36.43 -27.65
C GLY A 486 -3.97 36.68 -26.72
N TYR A 487 -3.09 35.71 -26.47
CA TYR A 487 -1.89 35.92 -25.66
C TYR A 487 -0.73 36.55 -26.46
N PRO A 488 0.04 37.47 -25.88
CA PRO A 488 1.27 37.96 -26.51
C PRO A 488 2.33 36.85 -26.56
N ALA A 489 3.14 36.82 -27.61
CA ALA A 489 4.18 35.80 -27.82
C ALA A 489 5.15 35.67 -26.62
N THR A 490 5.44 36.77 -25.93
CA THR A 490 6.30 36.84 -24.74
C THR A 490 5.73 36.12 -23.52
N ALA A 491 4.42 35.86 -23.47
CA ALA A 491 3.76 35.23 -22.34
C ALA A 491 3.57 33.71 -22.49
N LEU A 492 3.71 33.15 -23.70
CA LEU A 492 3.31 31.77 -23.98
C LEU A 492 4.11 30.74 -23.17
N ASN A 493 5.42 30.92 -23.06
CA ASN A 493 6.26 30.04 -22.24
C ASN A 493 5.88 30.16 -20.75
N LYS A 494 5.61 31.38 -20.28
CA LYS A 494 5.20 31.60 -18.89
C LYS A 494 3.87 30.91 -18.56
N VAL A 495 2.92 30.88 -19.49
CA VAL A 495 1.65 30.17 -19.31
C VAL A 495 1.91 28.67 -19.07
N VAL A 496 2.74 28.04 -19.91
CA VAL A 496 3.10 26.61 -19.75
C VAL A 496 3.86 26.40 -18.45
N ASP A 497 4.90 27.19 -18.18
CA ASP A 497 5.75 27.05 -16.99
C ASP A 497 4.98 27.15 -15.68
N VAL A 498 4.02 28.07 -15.59
CA VAL A 498 3.19 28.22 -14.38
C VAL A 498 2.36 26.96 -14.15
N HIS A 499 1.73 26.40 -15.20
CA HIS A 499 0.92 25.19 -15.05
C HIS A 499 1.75 23.99 -14.62
N PHE A 500 2.92 23.75 -15.22
CA PHE A 500 3.79 22.64 -14.81
C PHE A 500 4.36 22.80 -13.40
N LYS A 501 4.42 24.03 -12.86
CA LYS A 501 4.85 24.31 -11.48
C LYS A 501 3.73 24.21 -10.45
N THR A 502 2.46 24.32 -10.86
CA THR A 502 1.32 24.36 -9.93
C THR A 502 0.36 23.19 -10.08
N ILE A 503 0.28 22.57 -11.27
CA ILE A 503 -0.69 21.53 -11.62
C ILE A 503 0.07 20.28 -12.07
N ALA A 504 -0.27 19.13 -11.50
CA ALA A 504 0.28 17.85 -11.94
C ALA A 504 -0.31 17.43 -13.29
N CYS A 505 0.41 16.64 -14.08
CA CYS A 505 -0.07 16.12 -15.38
C CYS A 505 -1.43 15.43 -15.23
N GLN A 506 -1.57 14.66 -14.15
CA GLN A 506 -2.76 13.95 -13.71
C GLN A 506 -3.99 14.86 -13.65
N THR A 507 -3.87 16.09 -13.16
CA THR A 507 -5.03 17.00 -13.00
C THR A 507 -5.64 17.40 -14.34
N CYS A 508 -4.82 17.56 -15.38
CA CYS A 508 -5.31 17.88 -16.72
C CYS A 508 -5.74 16.63 -17.49
N HIS A 509 -5.05 15.51 -17.26
CA HIS A 509 -5.25 14.29 -18.04
C HIS A 509 -6.15 13.26 -17.36
N ILE A 510 -6.57 13.43 -16.11
CA ILE A 510 -7.51 12.56 -15.40
C ILE A 510 -8.66 13.44 -14.93
N ASN A 511 -9.61 13.69 -15.82
CA ASN A 511 -10.70 14.64 -15.61
C ASN A 511 -12.09 14.01 -15.53
N LYS A 512 -12.16 12.69 -15.70
CA LYS A 512 -13.36 11.87 -15.53
C LYS A 512 -12.94 10.53 -14.96
N ILE A 513 -13.77 10.01 -14.07
CA ILE A 513 -13.68 8.64 -13.55
C ILE A 513 -14.88 7.85 -14.04
N GLY A 514 -14.69 6.58 -14.41
CA GLY A 514 -15.77 5.73 -14.89
C GLY A 514 -15.38 4.27 -15.13
N TYR A 515 -16.38 3.42 -15.30
CA TYR A 515 -16.21 1.97 -15.49
C TYR A 515 -17.33 1.40 -16.35
N ASN A 516 -17.02 0.52 -17.32
CA ASN A 516 -18.02 -0.13 -18.19
C ASN A 516 -19.08 0.84 -18.73
N ASN A 517 -18.65 2.02 -19.21
CA ASN A 517 -19.55 3.06 -19.71
C ASN A 517 -20.45 3.75 -18.65
N ALA A 518 -20.20 3.53 -17.36
CA ALA A 518 -20.84 4.22 -16.24
C ALA A 518 -19.89 5.23 -15.58
N ALA A 519 -20.40 6.41 -15.23
CA ALA A 519 -19.62 7.44 -14.54
C ALA A 519 -19.30 7.04 -13.08
N GLY A 520 -18.05 7.24 -12.66
CA GLY A 520 -17.45 6.76 -11.40
C GLY A 520 -17.51 7.72 -10.21
N GLY A 521 -18.21 8.85 -10.36
CA GLY A 521 -18.36 9.92 -9.36
C GLY A 521 -17.70 11.23 -9.79
N VAL A 522 -17.70 12.21 -8.87
CA VAL A 522 -17.06 13.53 -9.06
C VAL A 522 -15.59 13.45 -8.65
N LEU A 523 -14.71 14.14 -9.38
CA LEU A 523 -13.30 14.29 -9.03
C LEU A 523 -13.10 15.45 -8.05
N HIS A 524 -12.18 15.24 -7.10
CA HIS A 524 -11.78 16.23 -6.11
C HIS A 524 -10.31 16.59 -6.31
N TYR A 525 -9.87 17.71 -5.74
CA TYR A 525 -8.54 18.26 -5.98
C TYR A 525 -7.87 18.70 -4.69
N ARG A 526 -6.58 18.41 -4.57
CA ARG A 526 -5.77 18.79 -3.40
C ARG A 526 -4.35 19.13 -3.82
N ASN A 527 -3.63 19.86 -2.98
CA ASN A 527 -2.19 20.05 -3.12
C ASN A 527 -1.43 18.88 -2.48
N LYS A 528 -0.46 18.33 -3.20
CA LYS A 528 0.42 17.28 -2.72
C LYS A 528 1.86 17.54 -3.15
N LEU A 529 2.83 17.13 -2.32
CA LEU A 529 4.22 17.07 -2.74
C LEU A 529 4.42 15.96 -3.78
N ASP A 530 4.93 16.34 -4.94
CA ASP A 530 5.34 15.45 -6.01
C ASP A 530 6.76 14.91 -5.75
N PHE A 531 7.23 13.97 -6.57
CA PHE A 531 8.51 13.28 -6.34
C PHE A 531 9.74 14.22 -6.30
N ASP A 532 9.68 15.32 -7.06
CA ASP A 532 10.70 16.38 -7.07
C ASP A 532 10.63 17.31 -5.85
N GLY A 533 9.65 17.11 -4.96
CA GLY A 533 9.40 17.96 -3.79
C GLY A 533 8.66 19.26 -4.11
N VAL A 534 8.15 19.42 -5.33
CA VAL A 534 7.30 20.56 -5.69
C VAL A 534 5.85 20.23 -5.34
N MET A 535 5.17 21.18 -4.72
CA MET A 535 3.75 21.05 -4.40
C MET A 535 2.92 21.33 -5.66
N ARG A 536 2.11 20.35 -6.06
CA ARG A 536 1.21 20.46 -7.22
C ARG A 536 -0.21 20.03 -6.86
N THR A 537 -1.19 20.61 -7.55
CA THR A 537 -2.58 20.15 -7.50
C THR A 537 -2.70 18.80 -8.21
N VAL A 538 -3.27 17.81 -7.53
CA VAL A 538 -3.54 16.44 -8.03
C VAL A 538 -5.03 16.10 -7.89
N PRO A 539 -5.59 15.28 -8.81
CA PRO A 539 -6.95 14.78 -8.67
C PRO A 539 -6.98 13.58 -7.73
N TYR A 540 -8.03 13.47 -6.93
CA TYR A 540 -8.25 12.35 -6.01
C TYR A 540 -9.74 12.05 -5.84
N LYS A 541 -10.03 10.92 -5.20
CA LYS A 541 -11.38 10.55 -4.78
C LYS A 541 -11.41 10.43 -3.25
N PRO A 542 -12.15 11.31 -2.55
CA PRO A 542 -12.24 11.27 -1.10
C PRO A 542 -12.96 10.01 -0.64
N TYR A 543 -12.52 9.45 0.49
CA TYR A 543 -13.33 8.49 1.25
C TYR A 543 -13.95 9.20 2.44
N ASN A 544 -15.17 9.70 2.25
CA ASN A 544 -15.95 10.35 3.28
C ASN A 544 -16.61 9.34 4.21
N ARG A 545 -16.43 9.51 5.52
CA ARG A 545 -16.94 8.59 6.56
C ARG A 545 -17.20 9.36 7.84
N TYR A 546 -17.84 8.70 8.80
CA TYR A 546 -17.87 9.21 10.16
C TYR A 546 -17.45 8.13 11.17
N TYR A 547 -16.97 8.58 12.33
CA TYR A 547 -16.56 7.72 13.44
C TYR A 547 -17.33 8.08 14.70
N ALA A 548 -17.81 7.06 15.43
CA ALA A 548 -18.31 7.27 16.78
C ALA A 548 -17.11 7.45 17.73
N GLN A 549 -16.90 8.66 18.23
CA GLN A 549 -15.81 9.01 19.13
C GLN A 549 -16.36 9.60 20.43
N ASP A 550 -15.91 9.08 21.57
CA ASP A 550 -16.04 9.80 22.84
C ASP A 550 -15.07 10.98 22.84
N VAL A 551 -15.57 12.20 22.73
CA VAL A 551 -14.73 13.40 22.64
C VAL A 551 -14.12 13.79 23.98
N VAL A 552 -14.56 13.19 25.10
CA VAL A 552 -13.96 13.40 26.42
C VAL A 552 -12.66 12.60 26.56
N SER A 553 -12.67 11.31 26.20
CA SER A 553 -11.47 10.46 26.24
C SER A 553 -10.66 10.47 24.94
N GLY A 554 -11.23 10.96 23.84
CA GLY A 554 -10.67 10.88 22.50
C GLY A 554 -10.75 9.49 21.86
N ARG A 555 -11.49 8.54 22.46
CA ARG A 555 -11.56 7.14 22.03
C ARG A 555 -12.61 6.91 20.95
N ILE A 556 -12.23 6.23 19.86
CA ILE A 556 -13.16 5.73 18.84
C ILE A 556 -13.75 4.38 19.27
N LEU A 557 -15.06 4.20 19.11
CA LEU A 557 -15.74 2.93 19.34
C LEU A 557 -15.46 1.95 18.19
N SER A 558 -15.17 0.70 18.52
CA SER A 558 -14.99 -0.40 17.58
C SER A 558 -16.28 -0.79 16.86
N ARG A 559 -16.15 -1.58 15.78
CA ARG A 559 -17.30 -2.15 15.08
C ARG A 559 -18.17 -3.01 16.01
N TYR A 560 -17.57 -3.84 16.85
CA TYR A 560 -18.30 -4.64 17.84
C TYR A 560 -19.11 -3.77 18.78
N GLU A 561 -18.51 -2.69 19.30
CA GLU A 561 -19.20 -1.78 20.23
C GLU A 561 -20.35 -1.05 19.55
N THR A 562 -20.10 -0.49 18.36
CA THR A 562 -21.12 0.25 17.60
C THR A 562 -22.30 -0.64 17.17
N GLN A 563 -22.05 -1.92 16.89
CA GLN A 563 -23.09 -2.91 16.54
C GLN A 563 -23.78 -3.52 17.78
N SER A 564 -23.13 -3.54 18.94
CA SER A 564 -23.69 -4.17 20.15
C SER A 564 -24.96 -3.50 20.70
N VAL A 565 -25.24 -2.26 20.27
CA VAL A 565 -26.46 -1.52 20.65
C VAL A 565 -27.56 -1.64 19.59
N LEU A 566 -27.36 -2.41 18.52
CA LEU A 566 -28.31 -2.58 17.43
C LEU A 566 -28.90 -4.00 17.48
N LEU A 567 -30.21 -4.11 17.27
CA LEU A 567 -30.90 -5.40 17.22
C LEU A 567 -31.85 -5.46 16.03
N ARG A 568 -31.89 -6.61 15.37
CA ARG A 568 -32.96 -6.92 14.42
C ARG A 568 -34.16 -7.50 15.18
N LYS A 569 -35.33 -6.91 14.97
CA LYS A 569 -36.62 -7.38 15.49
C LYS A 569 -37.61 -7.62 14.35
N THR A 570 -38.74 -8.22 14.70
CA THR A 570 -39.86 -8.44 13.79
C THR A 570 -41.09 -7.79 14.40
N ASP A 571 -41.82 -7.01 13.61
CA ASP A 571 -43.06 -6.40 14.07
C ASP A 571 -44.22 -7.43 14.12
N ALA A 572 -45.38 -7.00 14.63
CA ALA A 572 -46.56 -7.86 14.75
C ALA A 572 -47.08 -8.40 13.40
N ALA A 573 -46.69 -7.78 12.27
CA ALA A 573 -47.04 -8.20 10.92
C ALA A 573 -46.00 -9.13 10.28
N GLY A 574 -44.95 -9.53 11.03
CA GLY A 574 -43.90 -10.41 10.52
C GLY A 574 -42.81 -9.69 9.72
N LYS A 575 -42.81 -8.35 9.68
CA LYS A 575 -41.80 -7.56 8.94
C LYS A 575 -40.60 -7.26 9.83
N ALA A 576 -39.41 -7.56 9.32
CA ALA A 576 -38.17 -7.27 10.02
C ALA A 576 -37.87 -5.76 10.06
N TYR A 577 -37.39 -5.27 11.20
CA TYR A 577 -36.89 -3.90 11.38
C TYR A 577 -35.64 -3.88 12.25
N GLY A 578 -34.86 -2.82 12.11
CA GLY A 578 -33.70 -2.54 12.97
C GLY A 578 -34.05 -1.56 14.08
N THR A 579 -33.58 -1.82 15.29
CA THR A 579 -33.77 -0.94 16.45
C THR A 579 -32.46 -0.70 17.20
N ILE A 580 -32.39 0.46 17.85
CA ILE A 580 -31.36 0.83 18.81
C ILE A 580 -31.85 0.41 20.19
N ILE A 581 -31.05 -0.34 20.93
CA ILE A 581 -31.35 -0.83 22.28
C ILE A 581 -30.50 -0.07 23.29
N ASP A 582 -31.10 0.35 24.40
CA ASP A 582 -30.38 0.94 25.52
C ASP A 582 -29.55 -0.14 26.24
N PRO A 583 -28.21 -0.07 26.25
CA PRO A 583 -27.38 -1.08 26.91
C PRO A 583 -27.47 -1.03 28.45
N ALA A 584 -28.10 0.00 29.02
CA ALA A 584 -28.34 0.11 30.45
C ALA A 584 -29.28 -1.00 30.97
N ASP A 585 -30.34 -1.31 30.22
CA ASP A 585 -31.31 -2.37 30.56
C ASP A 585 -31.38 -3.51 29.52
N GLY A 586 -30.81 -3.31 28.32
CA GLY A 586 -30.78 -4.29 27.25
C GLY A 586 -32.12 -4.53 26.55
N THR A 587 -33.15 -3.72 26.82
CA THR A 587 -34.53 -3.95 26.35
C THR A 587 -35.21 -2.71 25.77
N THR A 588 -34.92 -1.51 26.29
CA THR A 588 -35.55 -0.26 25.87
C THR A 588 -35.15 0.12 24.45
N GLU A 589 -36.13 0.37 23.58
CA GLU A 589 -35.90 0.86 22.21
C GLU A 589 -35.72 2.38 22.21
N LEU A 590 -34.57 2.85 21.73
CA LEU A 590 -34.23 4.28 21.69
C LEU A 590 -34.46 4.93 20.31
N GLY A 591 -34.71 4.13 19.28
CA GLY A 591 -34.90 4.62 17.90
C GLY A 591 -34.75 3.49 16.87
N LYS A 592 -34.97 3.83 15.59
CA LYS A 592 -34.90 2.86 14.48
C LYS A 592 -33.67 3.08 13.61
N VAL A 593 -33.21 1.99 13.00
CA VAL A 593 -32.14 2.00 11.99
C VAL A 593 -32.61 1.36 10.70
N SER A 594 -31.96 1.74 9.60
CA SER A 594 -32.20 1.12 8.30
C SER A 594 -31.82 -0.37 8.28
N LEU A 595 -32.49 -1.14 7.43
CA LEU A 595 -32.24 -2.55 7.19
C LEU A 595 -32.13 -2.77 5.68
N ASN A 596 -30.99 -3.27 5.19
CA ASN A 596 -30.82 -3.54 3.77
C ASN A 596 -31.45 -4.89 3.35
N ALA A 597 -31.47 -5.18 2.04
CA ALA A 597 -32.05 -6.41 1.50
C ALA A 597 -31.37 -7.70 2.02
N GLN A 598 -30.12 -7.60 2.46
CA GLN A 598 -29.34 -8.68 3.07
C GLN A 598 -29.56 -8.78 4.60
N GLY A 599 -30.42 -7.94 5.17
CA GLY A 599 -30.75 -7.93 6.59
C GLY A 599 -29.69 -7.28 7.48
N GLN A 600 -28.76 -6.50 6.92
CA GLN A 600 -27.75 -5.76 7.67
C GLN A 600 -28.33 -4.43 8.17
N LEU A 601 -28.00 -4.09 9.41
CA LEU A 601 -28.41 -2.86 10.09
C LEU A 601 -27.50 -1.71 9.66
N GLY A 602 -28.10 -0.61 9.24
CA GLY A 602 -27.41 0.60 8.80
C GLY A 602 -27.65 1.78 9.75
N ASP A 603 -27.71 2.98 9.17
CA ASP A 603 -27.80 4.21 9.94
C ASP A 603 -29.25 4.59 10.27
N PRO A 604 -29.47 5.43 11.31
CA PRO A 604 -30.78 6.01 11.61
C PRO A 604 -31.34 6.87 10.45
N GLY A 605 -32.66 6.87 10.29
CA GLY A 605 -33.34 7.62 9.22
C GLY A 605 -33.78 9.04 9.60
N ASP A 606 -33.68 9.41 10.88
CA ASP A 606 -34.20 10.67 11.42
C ASP A 606 -33.36 11.19 12.60
N TYR A 607 -33.56 12.47 12.94
CA TYR A 607 -32.86 13.16 14.03
C TYR A 607 -33.04 12.49 15.39
N ALA A 608 -34.27 12.09 15.74
CA ALA A 608 -34.57 11.50 17.05
C ALA A 608 -33.84 10.18 17.26
N SER A 609 -33.79 9.34 16.23
CA SER A 609 -33.09 8.05 16.26
C SER A 609 -31.56 8.24 16.33
N TYR A 610 -31.00 9.28 15.71
CA TYR A 610 -29.58 9.65 15.91
C TYR A 610 -29.28 10.09 17.36
N LYS A 611 -30.17 10.87 17.99
CA LYS A 611 -30.04 11.19 19.43
C LYS A 611 -30.14 9.93 20.30
N GLY A 612 -31.04 9.01 19.95
CA GLY A 612 -31.15 7.69 20.57
C GLY A 612 -29.85 6.88 20.46
N LEU A 613 -29.22 6.89 19.28
CA LEU A 613 -27.95 6.22 19.03
C LEU A 613 -26.80 6.81 19.87
N GLN A 614 -26.70 8.14 19.90
CA GLN A 614 -25.73 8.84 20.76
C GLN A 614 -25.91 8.45 22.24
N LYS A 615 -27.16 8.44 22.72
CA LYS A 615 -27.47 8.02 24.09
C LYS A 615 -27.06 6.57 24.35
N ALA A 616 -27.35 5.66 23.42
CA ALA A 616 -26.97 4.25 23.54
C ALA A 616 -25.44 4.09 23.67
N TYR A 617 -24.66 4.79 22.84
CA TYR A 617 -23.20 4.77 22.93
C TYR A 617 -22.66 5.34 24.25
N ASN A 618 -23.23 6.44 24.74
CA ASN A 618 -22.86 6.99 26.04
C ASN A 618 -23.14 6.00 27.18
N ASN A 619 -24.34 5.39 27.20
CA ASN A 619 -24.71 4.40 28.21
C ASN A 619 -23.82 3.15 28.14
N TYR A 620 -23.43 2.74 26.92
CA TYR A 620 -22.49 1.65 26.73
C TYR A 620 -21.13 1.94 27.38
N LEU A 621 -20.59 3.15 27.18
CA LEU A 621 -19.32 3.55 27.79
C LEU A 621 -19.43 3.74 29.30
N VAL A 622 -20.55 4.26 29.82
CA VAL A 622 -20.80 4.32 31.28
C VAL A 622 -20.75 2.92 31.89
N LYS A 623 -21.36 1.93 31.24
CA LYS A 623 -21.31 0.52 31.67
C LYS A 623 -19.89 -0.05 31.67
N LYS A 624 -19.01 0.45 30.79
CA LYS A 624 -17.57 0.15 30.78
C LYS A 624 -16.74 0.91 31.83
N GLY A 625 -17.36 1.77 32.62
CA GLY A 625 -16.70 2.55 33.67
C GLY A 625 -16.16 3.91 33.23
N TYR A 626 -16.52 4.40 32.03
CA TYR A 626 -16.16 5.75 31.60
C TYR A 626 -17.02 6.79 32.34
N SER A 627 -16.38 7.83 32.87
CA SER A 627 -17.05 8.91 33.59
C SER A 627 -17.50 9.99 32.61
N LYS A 628 -18.82 10.20 32.50
CA LYS A 628 -19.45 11.23 31.67
C LYS A 628 -18.98 11.22 30.19
N PRO A 629 -19.06 10.07 29.50
CA PRO A 629 -18.72 10.01 28.08
C PRO A 629 -19.60 10.96 27.26
N ASP A 630 -19.03 11.51 26.19
CA ASP A 630 -19.75 12.31 25.21
C ASP A 630 -19.42 11.82 23.81
N VAL A 631 -20.17 10.81 23.35
CA VAL A 631 -19.98 10.21 22.03
C VAL A 631 -20.59 11.10 20.95
N ARG A 632 -19.79 11.37 19.93
CA ARG A 632 -20.10 12.24 18.79
C ARG A 632 -19.79 11.48 17.50
N LEU A 633 -20.48 11.81 16.42
CA LEU A 633 -20.25 11.25 15.09
C LEU A 633 -19.32 12.19 14.31
N ILE A 634 -18.04 11.86 14.26
CA ILE A 634 -17.01 12.70 13.67
C ILE A 634 -16.96 12.42 12.17
N TYR A 635 -17.56 13.30 11.36
CA TYR A 635 -17.54 13.20 9.91
C TYR A 635 -16.25 13.83 9.36
N THR A 636 -15.52 13.05 8.57
CA THR A 636 -14.27 13.46 7.95
C THR A 636 -14.09 12.74 6.63
N GLU A 637 -13.24 13.30 5.78
CA GLU A 637 -12.64 12.49 4.73
C GLU A 637 -11.36 11.83 5.22
N THR A 638 -11.10 10.67 4.66
CA THR A 638 -9.79 10.03 4.67
C THR A 638 -9.35 9.98 3.22
N ASN A 639 -8.15 10.51 2.94
CA ASN A 639 -7.58 10.37 1.62
C ASN A 639 -6.37 9.45 1.69
N GLU A 640 -6.48 8.37 0.94
CA GLU A 640 -5.52 7.29 0.89
C GLU A 640 -5.06 7.03 -0.54
N TYR A 641 -5.76 7.59 -1.53
CA TYR A 641 -5.59 7.28 -2.93
C TYR A 641 -5.82 8.51 -3.81
N TYR A 642 -4.79 8.88 -4.57
CA TYR A 642 -4.92 9.83 -5.67
C TYR A 642 -4.65 9.11 -7.00
N PHE A 643 -5.15 9.69 -8.08
CA PHE A 643 -5.13 8.99 -9.37
C PHE A 643 -3.80 9.18 -10.09
N ASN A 644 -3.15 8.06 -10.44
CA ASN A 644 -2.05 8.00 -11.41
C ASN A 644 -2.41 7.15 -12.64
N HIS A 645 -3.59 6.52 -12.61
CA HIS A 645 -4.18 5.75 -13.70
C HIS A 645 -5.39 6.53 -14.24
N GLU A 646 -6.11 6.03 -15.23
CA GLU A 646 -7.22 6.79 -15.86
C GLU A 646 -6.77 8.00 -16.72
N THR A 647 -5.51 7.99 -17.18
CA THR A 647 -4.97 9.07 -18.02
C THR A 647 -5.68 9.08 -19.37
N ARG A 648 -6.19 10.25 -19.76
CA ARG A 648 -6.88 10.56 -21.01
C ARG A 648 -5.91 11.07 -22.06
N PRO A 649 -6.16 10.79 -23.35
CA PRO A 649 -5.37 11.34 -24.43
C PRO A 649 -5.46 12.88 -24.43
N ALA A 650 -4.44 13.54 -24.98
CA ALA A 650 -4.34 15.00 -24.94
C ALA A 650 -5.58 15.73 -25.48
N ILE A 651 -6.34 15.17 -26.42
CA ILE A 651 -7.56 15.78 -26.97
C ILE A 651 -8.72 15.86 -25.98
N GLU A 652 -8.71 15.02 -24.95
CA GLU A 652 -9.72 14.96 -23.89
C GLU A 652 -9.24 15.60 -22.59
N ALA A 653 -8.04 16.18 -22.57
CA ALA A 653 -7.52 16.88 -21.40
C ALA A 653 -8.37 18.12 -21.06
N VAL A 654 -8.37 18.52 -19.78
CA VAL A 654 -9.13 19.68 -19.29
C VAL A 654 -8.82 20.94 -20.12
N PRO A 655 -9.81 21.55 -20.79
CA PRO A 655 -9.62 22.80 -21.51
C PRO A 655 -9.52 24.00 -20.55
N CYS A 656 -8.87 25.08 -20.99
CA CYS A 656 -8.70 26.29 -20.18
C CYS A 656 -10.03 26.87 -19.64
N GLY A 657 -11.11 26.74 -20.42
CA GLY A 657 -12.45 27.25 -20.08
C GLY A 657 -13.11 26.57 -18.88
N ASP A 658 -12.68 25.37 -18.50
CA ASP A 658 -13.22 24.69 -17.32
C ASP A 658 -12.67 25.29 -16.00
N CYS A 659 -11.55 26.02 -16.08
CA CYS A 659 -10.88 26.67 -14.94
C CYS A 659 -10.94 28.19 -15.00
N HIS A 660 -10.92 28.78 -16.20
CA HIS A 660 -10.74 30.21 -16.41
C HIS A 660 -11.86 30.80 -17.27
N ALA A 661 -12.29 32.02 -16.95
CA ALA A 661 -13.20 32.77 -17.82
C ALA A 661 -12.47 33.23 -19.10
N LYS A 662 -13.10 33.02 -20.26
CA LYS A 662 -12.59 33.50 -21.55
C LYS A 662 -12.90 35.00 -21.70
N ARG A 663 -11.94 35.75 -22.24
CA ARG A 663 -12.06 37.17 -22.59
C ARG A 663 -12.47 37.37 -24.05
N ASP A 664 -12.92 38.59 -24.35
CA ASP A 664 -13.33 38.99 -25.71
C ASP A 664 -12.17 38.93 -26.72
N ASP A 665 -10.93 39.15 -26.28
CA ASP A 665 -9.72 39.03 -27.12
C ASP A 665 -9.30 37.57 -27.40
N GLY A 666 -10.06 36.60 -26.88
CA GLY A 666 -9.81 35.17 -27.00
C GLY A 666 -8.89 34.59 -25.92
N SER A 667 -8.21 35.43 -25.12
CA SER A 667 -7.35 35.00 -24.00
C SER A 667 -8.19 34.56 -22.79
N TYR A 668 -7.55 33.93 -21.80
CA TYR A 668 -8.22 33.55 -20.55
C TYR A 668 -7.76 34.40 -19.36
N ASN A 669 -8.68 34.67 -18.43
CA ASN A 669 -8.34 35.35 -17.17
C ASN A 669 -7.28 34.54 -16.41
N PRO A 670 -6.14 35.12 -16.00
CA PRO A 670 -5.13 34.37 -15.24
C PRO A 670 -5.65 33.89 -13.88
N ALA A 671 -6.67 34.55 -13.32
CA ALA A 671 -7.35 34.04 -12.13
C ALA A 671 -8.30 32.89 -12.48
N VAL A 672 -8.37 31.89 -11.61
CA VAL A 672 -9.46 30.91 -11.64
C VAL A 672 -10.75 31.64 -11.29
N TRP A 673 -11.79 31.45 -12.08
CA TRP A 673 -13.10 32.05 -11.80
C TRP A 673 -13.91 31.23 -10.79
N ASP A 674 -14.91 31.87 -10.17
CA ASP A 674 -15.67 31.33 -9.04
C ASP A 674 -16.46 30.06 -9.33
N GLN A 675 -16.90 29.85 -10.57
CA GLN A 675 -17.60 28.64 -11.04
C GLN A 675 -16.68 27.58 -11.67
N GLY A 676 -15.38 27.86 -11.74
CA GLY A 676 -14.40 26.94 -12.35
C GLY A 676 -14.17 25.69 -11.52
N LEU A 677 -13.41 24.75 -12.08
CA LEU A 677 -13.04 23.51 -11.38
C LEU A 677 -12.44 23.75 -9.97
N PHE A 678 -11.66 24.83 -9.79
CA PHE A 678 -11.09 25.23 -8.50
C PHE A 678 -11.75 26.48 -7.90
N GLY A 679 -12.97 26.79 -8.34
CA GLY A 679 -13.70 27.99 -7.94
C GLY A 679 -14.42 27.83 -6.60
N THR A 680 -14.63 28.94 -5.90
CA THR A 680 -15.26 28.99 -4.56
C THR A 680 -16.76 28.72 -4.56
N LYS A 681 -17.45 28.86 -5.70
CA LYS A 681 -18.89 28.62 -5.84
C LYS A 681 -19.25 27.25 -6.42
N LYS A 682 -18.26 26.47 -6.86
CA LYS A 682 -18.47 25.11 -7.33
C LYS A 682 -18.51 24.15 -6.14
N LEU A 683 -19.71 23.99 -5.58
CA LEU A 683 -19.97 23.09 -4.45
C LEU A 683 -20.14 21.64 -4.91
N ILE A 684 -19.57 20.71 -4.15
CA ILE A 684 -19.76 19.26 -4.32
C ILE A 684 -20.46 18.73 -3.08
N THR A 685 -21.60 18.05 -3.26
CA THR A 685 -22.30 17.36 -2.17
C THR A 685 -21.64 16.01 -1.89
N LEU A 686 -21.25 15.80 -0.64
CA LEU A 686 -20.56 14.59 -0.18
C LEU A 686 -21.51 13.58 0.46
N ALA A 687 -22.46 14.07 1.26
CA ALA A 687 -23.47 13.29 1.96
C ALA A 687 -24.67 14.17 2.31
N THR A 688 -25.80 13.56 2.65
CA THR A 688 -27.00 14.26 3.13
C THR A 688 -27.43 13.67 4.47
N LEU A 689 -27.47 14.50 5.50
CA LEU A 689 -28.02 14.15 6.81
C LEU A 689 -29.53 14.38 6.81
N PRO A 690 -30.30 13.63 7.62
CA PRO A 690 -31.75 13.80 7.68
C PRO A 690 -32.19 15.14 8.28
N ASP A 691 -31.34 15.79 9.09
CA ASP A 691 -31.60 17.08 9.69
C ASP A 691 -30.28 17.82 9.98
N ARG A 692 -30.19 19.10 9.58
CA ARG A 692 -29.04 19.97 9.85
C ARG A 692 -28.76 20.13 11.35
N LYS A 693 -29.78 20.06 12.21
CA LYS A 693 -29.64 20.15 13.68
C LYS A 693 -28.64 19.15 14.25
N LEU A 694 -28.42 18.03 13.57
CA LEU A 694 -27.39 17.08 13.95
C LEU A 694 -26.00 17.71 14.02
N VAL A 695 -25.67 18.64 13.12
CA VAL A 695 -24.40 19.40 13.16
C VAL A 695 -24.51 20.59 14.11
N ASP A 696 -25.60 21.35 14.06
CA ASP A 696 -25.75 22.56 14.90
C ASP A 696 -25.72 22.24 16.41
N GLU A 697 -26.24 21.09 16.83
CA GLU A 697 -26.21 20.60 18.22
C GLU A 697 -24.99 19.71 18.53
N GLY A 698 -24.09 19.55 17.55
CA GLY A 698 -22.86 18.80 17.65
C GLY A 698 -23.04 17.29 17.77
N VAL A 699 -24.18 16.68 17.40
CA VAL A 699 -24.28 15.20 17.32
C VAL A 699 -23.30 14.68 16.26
N PHE A 700 -23.28 15.36 15.12
CA PHE A 700 -22.24 15.25 14.10
C PHE A 700 -21.24 16.40 14.25
N VAL A 701 -19.96 16.09 14.08
CA VAL A 701 -18.87 17.07 14.05
C VAL A 701 -18.18 16.98 12.69
N LEU A 702 -18.15 18.08 11.95
CA LEU A 702 -17.39 18.18 10.71
C LEU A 702 -15.92 18.42 11.05
N ALA A 703 -15.07 17.42 10.83
CA ALA A 703 -13.70 17.44 11.34
C ALA A 703 -12.75 18.33 10.54
N LYS A 704 -13.15 18.74 9.33
CA LYS A 704 -12.31 19.51 8.41
C LYS A 704 -12.90 20.91 8.22
N PRO A 705 -12.06 21.97 8.20
CA PRO A 705 -12.53 23.36 8.17
C PRO A 705 -13.18 23.77 6.84
N TYR A 706 -13.02 22.98 5.78
CA TYR A 706 -13.62 23.20 4.45
C TYR A 706 -14.90 22.36 4.23
N LEU A 707 -15.33 21.60 5.23
CA LEU A 707 -16.61 20.90 5.20
C LEU A 707 -17.69 21.78 5.81
N HIS A 708 -18.75 21.98 5.05
CA HIS A 708 -19.89 22.81 5.46
C HIS A 708 -21.17 22.00 5.40
N ILE A 709 -22.21 22.46 6.11
CA ILE A 709 -23.56 21.93 5.97
C ILE A 709 -24.49 23.02 5.44
N ASP A 710 -25.29 22.70 4.43
CA ASP A 710 -26.31 23.60 3.91
C ASP A 710 -27.65 23.45 4.66
N ASP A 711 -28.61 24.33 4.35
CA ASP A 711 -29.93 24.34 5.00
C ASP A 711 -30.79 23.10 4.69
N LYS A 712 -30.39 22.28 3.72
CA LYS A 712 -31.06 21.02 3.37
C LYS A 712 -30.43 19.82 4.07
N GLY A 713 -29.40 20.03 4.90
CA GLY A 713 -28.65 18.96 5.56
C GLY A 713 -27.59 18.32 4.67
N ASN A 714 -27.25 18.90 3.51
CA ASN A 714 -26.16 18.40 2.68
C ASN A 714 -24.82 18.84 3.25
N ILE A 715 -23.92 17.88 3.44
CA ILE A 715 -22.52 18.16 3.69
C ILE A 715 -21.86 18.45 2.35
N VAL A 716 -21.26 19.63 2.22
CA VAL A 716 -20.68 20.14 0.97
C VAL A 716 -19.26 20.64 1.16
N GLU A 717 -18.51 20.70 0.07
CA GLU A 717 -17.17 21.32 0.00
C GLU A 717 -16.96 22.03 -1.35
N ASN A 718 -15.88 22.81 -1.46
CA ASN A 718 -15.36 23.32 -2.72
C ASN A 718 -13.84 23.12 -2.79
N ALA A 719 -13.31 22.99 -4.01
CA ALA A 719 -11.88 22.74 -4.22
C ALA A 719 -10.98 23.88 -3.74
N ALA A 720 -11.44 25.14 -3.75
CA ALA A 720 -10.60 26.28 -3.34
C ALA A 720 -10.17 26.17 -1.86
N GLU A 721 -11.11 25.85 -0.97
CA GLU A 721 -10.83 25.69 0.47
C GLU A 721 -10.02 24.42 0.76
N VAL A 722 -10.28 23.32 0.04
CA VAL A 722 -9.47 22.09 0.13
C VAL A 722 -8.02 22.35 -0.30
N LEU A 723 -7.82 23.08 -1.40
CA LEU A 723 -6.50 23.45 -1.89
C LEU A 723 -5.76 24.35 -0.89
N GLU A 724 -6.43 25.32 -0.28
CA GLU A 724 -5.83 26.18 0.74
C GLU A 724 -5.43 25.37 1.99
N PHE A 725 -6.33 24.50 2.47
CA PHE A 725 -6.04 23.63 3.62
C PHE A 725 -4.87 22.69 3.36
N THR A 726 -4.84 22.05 2.20
CA THR A 726 -3.77 21.10 1.84
C THR A 726 -2.43 21.79 1.62
N LYS A 727 -2.44 23.02 1.12
CA LYS A 727 -1.22 23.82 0.93
C LYS A 727 -0.61 24.29 2.24
N THR A 728 -1.44 24.66 3.22
CA THR A 728 -1.00 25.34 4.45
C THR A 728 -0.94 24.44 5.67
N THR A 729 -1.78 23.40 5.73
CA THR A 729 -2.06 22.65 6.96
C THR A 729 -1.71 21.17 6.83
N ASN A 730 -2.32 20.44 5.88
CA ASN A 730 -2.12 18.99 5.75
C ASN A 730 -2.23 18.53 4.28
N PRO A 731 -1.12 18.48 3.52
CA PRO A 731 -1.14 18.05 2.12
C PRO A 731 -1.49 16.57 1.94
N SER A 732 -1.20 15.73 2.94
CA SER A 732 -1.49 14.29 2.87
C SER A 732 -2.98 13.98 2.99
N MET A 733 -3.74 14.83 3.71
CA MET A 733 -5.14 14.59 4.08
C MET A 733 -5.38 13.20 4.72
N SER A 734 -4.31 12.53 5.16
CA SER A 734 -4.32 11.19 5.71
C SER A 734 -4.71 11.25 7.18
N LEU A 735 -5.45 10.23 7.63
CA LEU A 735 -5.78 10.02 9.05
C LEU A 735 -4.54 9.86 9.93
N PHE A 736 -3.45 9.35 9.35
CA PHE A 736 -2.17 9.15 10.02
C PHE A 736 -1.27 10.38 9.98
N SER A 737 -1.74 11.47 9.34
CA SER A 737 -1.01 12.72 9.13
C SER A 737 0.45 12.49 8.73
N ALA A 738 0.65 11.63 7.72
CA ALA A 738 1.96 11.15 7.32
C ALA A 738 2.95 12.26 6.95
N GLU A 739 2.48 13.49 6.63
CA GLU A 739 3.31 14.66 6.31
C GLU A 739 3.66 15.54 7.54
N THR A 740 3.00 15.34 8.68
CA THR A 740 3.29 16.07 9.93
C THR A 740 3.86 15.16 11.02
N ILE A 741 3.86 13.84 10.79
CA ILE A 741 4.43 12.85 11.70
C ILE A 741 5.92 13.12 11.92
N ARG A 742 6.34 13.05 13.19
CA ARG A 742 7.73 13.25 13.63
C ARG A 742 8.45 11.93 13.88
N GLU A 743 8.00 10.87 13.21
CA GLU A 743 8.60 9.55 13.23
C GLU A 743 8.57 8.93 11.84
N THR A 744 9.66 8.30 11.44
CA THR A 744 9.76 7.51 10.20
C THR A 744 10.56 6.24 10.48
N GLY A 745 10.37 5.19 9.68
CA GLY A 745 11.21 4.02 9.76
C GLY A 745 11.07 3.10 8.56
N GLY A 746 12.13 2.37 8.27
CA GLY A 746 12.23 1.54 7.07
C GLY A 746 13.55 0.78 7.01
N SER A 747 13.69 -0.07 6.00
CA SER A 747 14.87 -0.91 5.80
C SER A 747 15.98 -0.13 5.10
N LEU A 748 17.21 -0.65 5.22
CA LEU A 748 18.34 -0.15 4.44
C LEU A 748 18.24 -0.67 3.00
N LYS A 749 18.56 0.19 2.03
CA LYS A 749 18.65 -0.15 0.62
C LYS A 749 20.12 -0.26 0.21
N ILE A 750 20.48 -1.27 -0.58
CA ILE A 750 21.79 -1.31 -1.25
C ILE A 750 21.71 -0.40 -2.47
N ALA A 751 22.66 0.52 -2.61
CA ALA A 751 22.72 1.46 -3.72
C ALA A 751 24.17 1.78 -4.10
N THR A 752 24.45 1.97 -5.39
CA THR A 752 25.72 2.56 -5.83
C THR A 752 25.88 3.97 -5.27
N ALA A 753 27.10 4.48 -5.17
CA ALA A 753 27.35 5.86 -4.70
C ALA A 753 26.54 6.92 -5.49
N ALA A 754 26.35 6.74 -6.79
CA ALA A 754 25.56 7.64 -7.63
C ALA A 754 24.05 7.56 -7.32
N GLN A 755 23.50 6.35 -7.16
CA GLN A 755 22.10 6.16 -6.75
C GLN A 755 21.85 6.70 -5.34
N ALA A 756 22.75 6.40 -4.41
CA ALA A 756 22.71 6.91 -3.04
C ALA A 756 22.74 8.45 -3.00
N ALA A 757 23.52 9.09 -3.88
CA ALA A 757 23.56 10.55 -3.97
C ALA A 757 22.19 11.15 -4.32
N LYS A 758 21.48 10.53 -5.27
CA LYS A 758 20.10 10.90 -5.65
C LYS A 758 19.13 10.69 -4.48
N PHE A 759 19.09 9.50 -3.89
CA PHE A 759 18.16 9.16 -2.80
C PHE A 759 18.33 10.05 -1.58
N THR A 760 19.59 10.36 -1.26
CA THR A 760 19.92 11.19 -0.09
C THR A 760 19.92 12.68 -0.42
N ARG A 761 19.65 13.09 -1.66
CA ARG A 761 19.66 14.49 -2.12
C ARG A 761 20.93 15.23 -1.69
N ILE A 762 22.07 14.60 -1.89
CA ILE A 762 23.39 15.22 -1.70
C ILE A 762 23.98 15.61 -3.06
N THR A 763 24.83 16.63 -3.08
CA THR A 763 25.50 17.05 -4.31
C THR A 763 26.54 16.02 -4.76
N GLU A 764 26.90 16.00 -6.04
CA GLU A 764 27.98 15.15 -6.56
C GLU A 764 29.30 15.37 -5.80
N ALA A 765 29.61 16.63 -5.47
CA ALA A 765 30.77 16.98 -4.66
C ALA A 765 30.73 16.37 -3.25
N ALA A 766 29.55 16.31 -2.63
CA ALA A 766 29.35 15.63 -1.35
C ALA A 766 29.49 14.11 -1.50
N ALA A 767 28.88 13.52 -2.53
CA ALA A 767 28.96 12.08 -2.81
C ALA A 767 30.41 11.62 -3.06
N SER A 768 31.19 12.40 -3.80
CA SER A 768 32.62 12.14 -4.03
C SER A 768 33.42 12.16 -2.72
N LYS A 769 33.18 13.15 -1.85
CA LYS A 769 33.81 13.21 -0.52
C LYS A 769 33.42 12.04 0.37
N LEU A 770 32.14 11.65 0.38
CA LEU A 770 31.67 10.49 1.15
C LEU A 770 32.28 9.19 0.64
N SER A 771 32.42 9.01 -0.68
CA SER A 771 33.05 7.83 -1.30
C SER A 771 34.46 7.58 -0.75
N THR A 772 35.22 8.65 -0.52
CA THR A 772 36.57 8.58 0.06
C THR A 772 36.56 8.04 1.50
N SER A 773 35.53 8.38 2.28
CA SER A 773 35.38 7.93 3.66
C SER A 773 34.83 6.51 3.75
N LEU A 774 33.86 6.17 2.92
CA LEU A 774 33.14 4.88 2.98
C LEU A 774 33.93 3.74 2.34
N LYS A 775 34.81 4.05 1.37
CA LYS A 775 35.69 3.06 0.70
C LYS A 775 34.96 1.82 0.18
N SER A 776 33.71 1.99 -0.27
CA SER A 776 32.92 0.94 -0.90
C SER A 776 32.20 1.51 -2.13
N PRO A 777 32.13 0.76 -3.26
CA PRO A 777 31.38 1.17 -4.45
C PRO A 777 29.87 1.16 -4.23
N GLU A 778 29.40 0.41 -3.22
CA GLU A 778 28.00 0.30 -2.83
C GLU A 778 27.81 0.68 -1.37
N TRP A 779 26.70 1.33 -1.08
CA TRP A 779 26.34 1.80 0.24
C TRP A 779 25.00 1.21 0.68
N LEU A 780 24.86 1.04 1.98
CA LEU A 780 23.59 0.79 2.65
C LEU A 780 22.98 2.14 3.02
N VAL A 781 21.78 2.43 2.53
CA VAL A 781 21.16 3.75 2.63
C VAL A 781 19.77 3.64 3.22
N PHE A 782 19.53 4.41 4.28
CA PHE A 782 18.18 4.77 4.73
C PHE A 782 18.00 6.26 4.47
N SER A 783 16.93 6.65 3.80
CA SER A 783 16.59 8.05 3.52
C SER A 783 15.09 8.26 3.58
N ASN A 784 14.68 9.47 3.92
CA ASN A 784 13.27 9.81 4.08
C ASN A 784 12.92 11.12 3.39
N VAL A 785 11.79 11.11 2.68
CA VAL A 785 11.29 12.25 1.87
C VAL A 785 9.94 12.78 2.33
N VAL A 786 9.26 12.07 3.24
CA VAL A 786 7.93 12.39 3.78
C VAL A 786 8.00 12.70 5.28
N GLY A 787 6.89 13.05 5.91
CA GLY A 787 6.86 13.42 7.32
C GLY A 787 7.22 14.87 7.57
N HIS A 788 7.28 15.20 8.85
CA HIS A 788 7.61 16.54 9.30
C HIS A 788 8.88 17.04 8.62
N GLU A 789 8.98 18.35 8.34
CA GLU A 789 10.10 18.94 7.59
C GLU A 789 11.50 18.60 8.13
N SER A 790 11.62 18.33 9.43
CA SER A 790 12.86 17.90 10.05
C SER A 790 13.27 16.48 9.67
N LEU A 791 12.33 15.59 9.35
CA LEU A 791 12.61 14.24 8.87
C LEU A 791 12.85 14.19 7.35
N ARG A 792 12.41 15.21 6.61
CA ARG A 792 12.65 15.30 5.17
C ARG A 792 14.14 15.57 4.91
N ASN A 793 14.71 14.94 3.88
CA ASN A 793 16.12 15.06 3.51
C ASN A 793 17.13 14.49 4.53
N LEU A 794 16.68 13.74 5.53
CA LEU A 794 17.52 12.93 6.41
C LEU A 794 18.09 11.72 5.65
N ALA A 795 19.33 11.33 5.97
CA ALA A 795 19.85 10.03 5.56
C ALA A 795 20.79 9.39 6.60
N ILE A 796 20.81 8.06 6.61
CA ILE A 796 21.80 7.23 7.30
C ILE A 796 22.47 6.36 6.24
N ILE A 797 23.79 6.41 6.18
CA ILE A 797 24.61 5.79 5.14
C ILE A 797 25.71 4.96 5.80
N MET A 798 25.90 3.74 5.32
CA MET A 798 26.99 2.85 5.74
C MET A 798 27.65 2.24 4.50
N PRO A 799 28.93 1.85 4.55
CA PRO A 799 29.53 1.11 3.45
C PRO A 799 28.86 -0.26 3.33
N ASN A 800 28.60 -0.77 2.12
CA ASN A 800 28.22 -2.17 1.92
C ASN A 800 29.50 -3.02 1.92
N ILE A 801 29.82 -3.66 3.04
CA ILE A 801 30.99 -4.52 3.24
C ILE A 801 30.61 -5.69 4.14
N ALA A 802 31.42 -6.75 4.19
CA ALA A 802 31.11 -7.95 5.00
C ALA A 802 30.76 -7.63 6.47
N ALA A 803 31.34 -6.58 7.06
CA ALA A 803 31.09 -6.17 8.44
C ALA A 803 29.70 -5.53 8.67
N THR A 804 29.09 -4.94 7.63
CA THR A 804 27.81 -4.22 7.65
C THR A 804 26.70 -4.93 6.88
N ALA A 805 27.04 -5.85 5.96
CA ALA A 805 26.09 -6.54 5.09
C ALA A 805 25.01 -7.29 5.90
N SER A 806 25.38 -7.94 7.00
CA SER A 806 24.43 -8.64 7.88
C SER A 806 23.43 -7.69 8.57
N VAL A 807 23.75 -6.39 8.68
CA VAL A 807 22.84 -5.37 9.21
C VAL A 807 21.80 -4.99 8.13
N ALA A 808 22.15 -5.04 6.85
CA ALA A 808 21.26 -4.62 5.76
C ALA A 808 20.03 -5.51 5.61
N GLU A 809 20.20 -6.82 5.75
CA GLU A 809 19.21 -7.81 5.31
C GLU A 809 18.01 -7.93 6.25
N ASN A 810 18.18 -7.59 7.53
CA ASN A 810 17.23 -7.93 8.59
C ASN A 810 17.03 -6.81 9.62
N THR A 811 17.45 -5.58 9.31
CA THR A 811 17.41 -4.49 10.28
C THR A 811 16.61 -3.31 9.77
N ARG A 812 15.76 -2.78 10.64
CA ARG A 812 14.98 -1.59 10.40
C ARG A 812 15.50 -0.40 11.18
N ILE A 813 15.63 0.72 10.49
CA ILE A 813 15.92 2.01 11.11
C ILE A 813 14.59 2.66 11.52
N GLN A 814 14.55 3.21 12.72
CA GLN A 814 13.51 4.14 13.16
C GLN A 814 14.15 5.46 13.57
N VAL A 815 13.58 6.57 13.11
CA VAL A 815 14.03 7.92 13.44
C VAL A 815 12.87 8.74 13.93
N GLN A 816 13.03 9.34 15.10
CA GLN A 816 12.08 10.25 15.72
C GLN A 816 12.69 11.64 15.84
N THR A 817 11.87 12.68 15.72
CA THR A 817 12.27 14.05 15.97
C THR A 817 11.39 14.70 17.03
N ARG A 818 11.99 15.63 17.77
CA ARG A 818 11.23 16.52 18.66
C ARG A 818 11.87 17.89 18.71
N ALA A 819 11.05 18.91 18.93
CA ALA A 819 11.55 20.22 19.28
C ALA A 819 12.39 20.14 20.57
N ALA A 820 13.40 21.00 20.65
CA ALA A 820 14.20 21.14 21.85
C ALA A 820 13.39 21.79 22.96
N THR A 821 13.49 21.27 24.18
CA THR A 821 12.93 21.89 25.38
C THR A 821 13.90 22.92 25.96
N ASP A 822 13.41 23.78 26.85
CA ASP A 822 14.28 24.71 27.59
C ASP A 822 15.39 23.99 28.38
N VAL A 823 15.12 22.77 28.84
CA VAL A 823 16.12 21.91 29.51
C VAL A 823 17.21 21.49 28.54
N ASP A 824 16.85 21.03 27.33
CA ASP A 824 17.83 20.67 26.31
C ASP A 824 18.71 21.87 25.96
N LEU A 825 18.10 23.03 25.73
CA LEU A 825 18.80 24.28 25.41
C LEU A 825 19.76 24.69 26.54
N LYS A 826 19.33 24.61 27.80
CA LYS A 826 20.17 24.94 28.96
C LYS A 826 21.36 24.00 29.09
N GLN A 827 21.18 22.69 28.85
CA GLN A 827 22.27 21.73 28.91
C GLN A 827 23.21 21.87 27.72
N ALA A 828 22.68 22.03 26.52
CA ALA A 828 23.49 22.15 25.32
C ALA A 828 24.34 23.43 25.35
N LYS A 829 23.83 24.55 25.90
CA LYS A 829 24.61 25.78 26.17
C LYS A 829 25.88 25.55 26.99
N LYS A 830 25.91 24.56 27.88
CA LYS A 830 27.13 24.19 28.65
C LYS A 830 28.27 23.69 27.78
N THR A 831 27.97 23.26 26.55
CA THR A 831 28.99 22.88 25.56
C THR A 831 29.53 24.09 24.77
N GLY A 832 29.04 25.30 25.06
CA GLY A 832 29.43 26.53 24.36
C GLY A 832 28.76 26.69 23.00
N ILE A 833 27.51 26.24 22.83
CA ILE A 833 26.66 26.57 21.67
C ILE A 833 25.68 27.67 22.04
N LYS A 834 25.26 28.49 21.08
CA LYS A 834 24.32 29.60 21.31
C LYS A 834 22.88 29.18 21.08
N LYS A 835 22.62 28.43 20.00
CA LYS A 835 21.29 27.92 19.65
C LYS A 835 21.39 26.57 18.93
N LEU A 836 20.32 25.80 19.02
CA LEU A 836 20.12 24.64 18.15
C LEU A 836 19.52 25.13 16.83
N ALA A 837 20.03 24.60 15.72
CA ALA A 837 19.61 24.91 14.36
C ALA A 837 18.67 23.84 13.78
N THR A 838 18.37 22.79 14.54
CA THR A 838 17.47 21.71 14.15
C THR A 838 16.71 21.18 15.37
N ASP A 839 15.69 20.35 15.10
CA ASP A 839 15.16 19.40 16.05
C ASP A 839 16.23 18.45 16.59
N ILE A 840 15.87 17.74 17.66
CA ILE A 840 16.64 16.64 18.23
C ILE A 840 16.19 15.34 17.56
N TYR A 841 17.15 14.61 16.98
CA TYR A 841 16.94 13.36 16.26
C TYR A 841 17.32 12.17 17.13
N THR A 842 16.37 11.29 17.41
CA THR A 842 16.60 10.00 18.07
C THR A 842 16.56 8.91 17.01
N ILE A 843 17.59 8.08 16.95
CA ILE A 843 17.71 6.97 16.00
C ILE A 843 17.73 5.67 16.80
N SER A 844 16.84 4.75 16.45
CA SER A 844 16.81 3.39 16.96
C SER A 844 16.88 2.39 15.81
N VAL A 845 17.26 1.17 16.16
CA VAL A 845 17.52 0.08 15.23
C VAL A 845 16.75 -1.11 15.75
N LYS A 846 15.92 -1.73 14.93
CA LYS A 846 15.19 -2.95 15.26
C LYS A 846 15.72 -4.08 14.37
N ASP A 847 16.02 -5.24 14.94
CA ASP A 847 16.34 -6.44 14.15
C ASP A 847 15.07 -7.08 13.57
N SER A 848 15.21 -8.24 12.91
CA SER A 848 14.12 -8.99 12.30
C SER A 848 13.13 -9.57 13.32
N GLN A 849 13.46 -9.50 14.62
CA GLN A 849 12.58 -9.86 15.73
C GLN A 849 11.95 -8.62 16.38
N HIS A 850 12.06 -7.45 15.75
CA HIS A 850 11.66 -6.15 16.28
C HIS A 850 12.29 -5.77 17.62
N VAL A 851 13.38 -6.44 18.01
CA VAL A 851 14.09 -6.12 19.24
C VAL A 851 14.95 -4.89 18.97
N VAL A 852 14.71 -3.85 19.78
CA VAL A 852 15.51 -2.61 19.70
C VAL A 852 16.96 -2.93 20.05
N GLN A 853 17.81 -2.87 19.04
CA GLN A 853 19.24 -2.99 19.16
C GLN A 853 19.82 -1.73 19.76
N LYS A 854 20.71 -1.90 20.73
CA LYS A 854 21.30 -0.78 21.48
C LYS A 854 22.32 0.03 20.65
N VAL A 855 22.78 -0.49 19.49
CA VAL A 855 23.86 0.09 18.66
C VAL A 855 23.80 -0.40 17.20
N LEU A 856 24.04 0.47 16.20
CA LEU A 856 24.47 0.05 14.85
C LEU A 856 25.91 -0.49 14.94
N ARG A 857 26.10 -1.80 14.89
CA ARG A 857 27.43 -2.43 15.02
C ARG A 857 28.21 -2.34 13.70
N ASN A 858 29.54 -2.17 13.84
CA ASN A 858 30.57 -2.44 12.82
C ASN A 858 30.52 -1.62 11.52
N GLY A 859 30.93 -0.35 11.55
CA GLY A 859 31.23 0.43 10.35
C GLY A 859 31.22 1.93 10.58
N ASP A 860 31.73 2.68 9.60
CA ASP A 860 31.61 4.14 9.56
C ASP A 860 30.16 4.50 9.21
N VAL A 861 29.35 4.85 10.21
CA VAL A 861 28.00 5.35 9.95
C VAL A 861 28.04 6.85 9.71
N VAL A 862 27.54 7.25 8.55
CA VAL A 862 27.38 8.65 8.16
C VAL A 862 25.91 9.02 8.35
N ILE A 863 25.67 10.07 9.11
CA ILE A 863 24.35 10.67 9.31
C ILE A 863 24.32 12.01 8.58
N LYS A 864 23.29 12.21 7.76
CA LYS A 864 22.99 13.47 7.09
C LYS A 864 21.75 14.09 7.73
N LEU A 865 21.89 15.23 8.40
CA LEU A 865 20.77 15.99 8.95
C LEU A 865 20.49 17.24 8.11
N PRO A 866 19.22 17.61 7.88
CA PRO A 866 18.88 18.88 7.23
C PRO A 866 19.32 20.06 8.12
N TYR A 867 19.73 21.15 7.50
CA TYR A 867 20.22 22.35 8.19
C TYR A 867 19.38 23.57 7.77
N THR A 868 18.62 24.11 8.72
CA THR A 868 17.74 25.28 8.54
C THR A 868 18.31 26.54 9.20
N GLY A 869 19.55 26.49 9.66
CA GLY A 869 20.22 27.61 10.30
C GLY A 869 20.65 28.72 9.33
N THR A 870 21.27 29.74 9.90
CA THR A 870 21.63 31.01 9.23
C THR A 870 23.11 31.12 8.86
N GLN A 871 23.99 30.23 9.35
CA GLN A 871 25.42 30.31 9.05
C GLN A 871 25.71 29.81 7.65
N ALA A 872 26.57 30.54 6.93
CA ALA A 872 27.19 30.09 5.69
C ALA A 872 28.59 29.47 5.89
N ASN A 873 29.17 29.62 7.08
CA ASN A 873 30.50 29.12 7.41
C ASN A 873 30.41 27.82 8.20
N ALA A 874 30.94 26.73 7.64
CA ALA A 874 30.96 25.42 8.27
C ALA A 874 31.54 25.44 9.70
N ASN A 875 32.55 26.26 9.99
CA ASN A 875 33.22 26.30 11.31
C ASN A 875 32.33 26.89 12.42
N LYS A 876 31.27 27.60 12.06
CA LYS A 876 30.26 28.10 12.99
C LYS A 876 29.10 27.13 13.19
N VAL A 877 29.16 25.95 12.58
CA VAL A 877 28.15 24.90 12.71
C VAL A 877 28.79 23.68 13.35
N SER A 878 28.22 23.26 14.48
CA SER A 878 28.63 22.09 15.25
C SER A 878 27.55 21.02 15.24
N VAL A 879 27.96 19.76 15.37
CA VAL A 879 27.04 18.67 15.70
C VAL A 879 27.13 18.44 17.20
N VAL A 880 25.99 18.40 17.87
CA VAL A 880 25.90 18.06 19.30
C VAL A 880 25.07 16.80 19.47
N TYR A 881 25.40 16.02 20.50
CA TYR A 881 24.70 14.78 20.79
C TYR A 881 24.57 14.53 22.29
N THR A 882 23.60 13.69 22.64
CA THR A 882 23.41 13.15 23.99
C THR A 882 23.02 11.69 23.91
N THR A 883 23.60 10.83 24.74
CA THR A 883 23.27 9.40 24.76
C THR A 883 22.16 9.04 25.74
N ASN A 884 21.83 9.96 26.66
CA ASN A 884 20.91 9.74 27.78
C ASN A 884 19.85 10.84 27.95
N GLY A 885 19.87 11.87 27.09
CA GLY A 885 18.95 13.01 27.14
C GLY A 885 19.29 14.05 28.21
N LYS A 886 20.38 13.86 28.96
CA LYS A 886 20.75 14.69 30.12
C LYS A 886 22.07 15.41 29.91
N THR A 887 23.08 14.72 29.40
CA THR A 887 24.43 15.26 29.19
C THR A 887 24.69 15.41 27.70
N TRP A 888 25.08 16.62 27.29
CA TRP A 888 25.36 16.96 25.90
C TRP A 888 26.86 17.10 25.65
N ALA A 889 27.31 16.68 24.47
CA ALA A 889 28.68 16.82 24.00
C ALA A 889 28.72 17.34 22.55
N LYS A 890 29.82 17.99 22.18
CA LYS A 890 30.12 18.36 20.78
C LYS A 890 30.84 17.22 20.10
N LEU A 891 30.44 16.91 18.88
CA LEU A 891 31.20 16.06 17.98
C LEU A 891 32.48 16.77 17.55
N ALA A 892 33.60 16.05 17.42
CA ALA A 892 34.84 16.62 16.92
C ALA A 892 34.66 17.15 15.49
N ALA A 893 35.29 18.29 15.15
CA ALA A 893 35.17 18.91 13.83
C ALA A 893 35.58 17.97 12.68
N ALA A 894 36.54 17.08 12.92
CA ALA A 894 36.99 16.06 11.97
C ALA A 894 35.90 15.04 11.58
N ASN A 895 34.88 14.88 12.42
CA ASN A 895 33.77 13.98 12.11
C ASN A 895 32.74 14.61 11.16
N LYS A 896 32.79 15.93 10.92
CA LYS A 896 31.95 16.60 9.93
C LYS A 896 32.57 16.40 8.54
N LEU A 897 31.94 15.56 7.73
CA LEU A 897 32.43 15.20 6.40
C LEU A 897 32.03 16.25 5.34
N TYR A 898 30.83 16.83 5.49
CA TYR A 898 30.32 17.82 4.55
C TYR A 898 29.37 18.83 5.21
N PHE A 899 29.34 20.05 4.68
CA PHE A 899 28.40 21.11 5.03
C PHE A 899 27.87 21.82 3.79
N ALA A 900 26.56 21.97 3.69
CA ALA A 900 25.87 22.82 2.73
C ALA A 900 24.99 23.85 3.47
N PRO A 901 25.08 25.14 3.14
CA PRO A 901 24.26 26.17 3.77
C PRO A 901 22.79 26.09 3.31
N SER A 902 21.89 26.67 4.11
CA SER A 902 20.43 26.65 3.90
C SER A 902 19.97 27.28 2.58
N ALA A 903 20.70 28.26 2.04
CA ALA A 903 20.38 28.96 0.79
C ALA A 903 20.67 28.17 -0.50
N THR A 904 21.05 26.90 -0.42
CA THR A 904 21.33 26.07 -1.60
C THR A 904 20.04 25.56 -2.25
N ALA A 905 20.05 25.36 -3.57
CA ALA A 905 18.90 24.85 -4.33
C ALA A 905 18.42 23.46 -3.86
N SER A 906 19.32 22.66 -3.27
CA SER A 906 19.03 21.34 -2.68
C SER A 906 18.60 21.38 -1.20
N GLY A 907 18.57 22.57 -0.60
CA GLY A 907 18.45 22.76 0.85
C GLY A 907 19.75 22.49 1.62
N GLY A 908 19.91 23.17 2.76
CA GLY A 908 21.09 23.01 3.62
C GLY A 908 21.14 21.67 4.34
N PHE A 909 22.34 21.15 4.57
CA PHE A 909 22.55 19.93 5.37
C PHE A 909 23.96 19.84 5.95
N VAL A 910 24.10 18.97 6.97
CA VAL A 910 25.40 18.52 7.49
C VAL A 910 25.47 17.01 7.40
N ALA A 911 26.54 16.48 6.80
CA ALA A 911 26.87 15.06 6.84
C ALA A 911 28.03 14.82 7.79
N PHE A 912 27.87 13.92 8.75
CA PHE A 912 28.88 13.64 9.77
C PHE A 912 28.96 12.15 10.12
N LYS A 913 30.13 11.74 10.59
CA LYS A 913 30.41 10.38 11.07
C LYS A 913 30.08 10.26 12.56
N ALA A 914 29.33 9.23 12.92
CA ALA A 914 29.03 8.88 14.30
C ALA A 914 29.58 7.48 14.64
N THR A 915 30.18 7.33 15.82
CA THR A 915 30.65 6.03 16.31
C THR A 915 29.57 5.34 17.14
N ALA A 916 29.69 4.02 17.31
CA ALA A 916 28.83 3.21 18.18
C ALA A 916 28.59 3.83 19.59
N ALA A 917 29.62 4.43 20.19
CA ALA A 917 29.52 5.05 21.52
C ALA A 917 28.75 6.38 21.52
N GLN A 918 28.60 7.01 20.36
CA GLN A 918 27.90 8.28 20.16
C GLN A 918 26.43 8.05 19.79
N TYR A 919 26.03 6.82 19.48
CA TYR A 919 24.64 6.49 19.20
C TYR A 919 23.76 6.69 20.43
N PRO A 920 22.65 7.43 20.29
CA PRO A 920 21.73 7.65 21.38
C PRO A 920 21.05 6.36 21.82
N LYS A 921 20.94 6.13 23.12
CA LYS A 921 19.95 5.17 23.66
C LYS A 921 18.56 5.80 23.55
N LEU A 922 17.49 5.07 23.91
CA LEU A 922 16.08 5.48 23.81
C LEU A 922 15.71 6.91 24.30
N MET A 923 16.58 7.61 25.04
CA MET A 923 16.38 8.98 25.52
C MET A 923 17.38 10.01 24.96
N GLY A 924 18.32 9.59 24.10
CA GLY A 924 19.35 10.44 23.51
C GLY A 924 18.97 11.02 22.15
N GLY A 925 19.82 11.88 21.58
CA GLY A 925 19.68 12.32 20.20
C GLY A 925 20.85 13.16 19.67
N PHE A 926 20.79 13.48 18.38
CA PHE A 926 21.68 14.41 17.68
C PHE A 926 20.95 15.71 17.36
N ALA A 927 21.67 16.83 17.31
CA ALA A 927 21.16 18.09 16.77
C ALA A 927 22.31 18.90 16.13
N LEU A 928 21.98 19.77 15.18
CA LEU A 928 22.91 20.78 14.66
C LEU A 928 22.81 22.05 15.51
N ALA A 929 23.92 22.75 15.66
CA ALA A 929 24.03 23.91 16.52
C ALA A 929 24.90 25.02 15.91
N GLU A 930 24.59 26.26 16.30
CA GLU A 930 25.35 27.48 15.99
C GLU A 930 25.94 28.13 17.23
#